data_AF-A0A9D0CWX7-F1
#
_entry.id   AF-A0A9D0CWX7-F1
#
_cell.length_a   1.000
_cell.length_b   1.000
_cell.length_c   1.000
_cell.angle_alpha   90.00
_cell.angle_beta   90.00
_cell.angle_gamma   90.00
#
_symmetry.space_group_name_H-M   'P 1'
#
loop_
_entity.id
_entity.type
_entity.pdbx_description
1 polymer ?
#
loop_
_entity_poly.entity_id
_entity_poly.type
_entity_poly.pdbx_seq_one_letter_code
_entity_poly.pdbx_strand_id
1 'polypeptide(L)'
;MIAAYVLPFLFINYVVNSRMQGNHRHSFWAEVYETTVSWYAITPTLLALINPKLGTFNVTAKGGLVEDSFFDMKIAIPYLILLLLNIAGLILGVVRLLWWNTEEINTVILNMGWITYNLIILGAVVAVAKEKMQKRNYARIPHDLHAVMRLPEGYSVPCRTLNLSEGGGAFELSEKCFMEKDANVEISFLANDHEVALPAKLVRLHGKKARLSFEHLTPAQEDVLTQMIFTRDDAWSEWSECYEQDKPLHSLIEVLSHGLKVLVRFISPIHLARDAQFALNTSGRGLGIGIFLGFVTLLLILFAYAPRANAAVGPGYSVEAISVGELAGEQSLRLEAYQAAQTVPFSIRLDEVVTSAELLLAYSHSKNLPAEPLFLNVLVNGEVVESLPLKRMTASGADEVIQINPFLLSDYNTLSFQIVGSQDECSAEPESNVTALISQRSMLSMKQRRLKLPNELGKLPLPFFDPRDPDPVNVAFAFSEAPAQDVLEAAGAVSSWLGALAAYRGAEFTAHLGGDRPKGNSIVMATLTDKPYWLTLPLVEGPSLRLINHPDDPYSKILLVLGRNTEELKVAAHTLVSGENPFAGSYGVVENGVLAPKRHAYDAPNWLTTHRPVHTDGMKNLSFMLPPDLFLWRSDGIPLDLVYRYTPRAVDDPSELQVNFNKTYIDSFSLSADSEDLFSASGQALSPVEKQVRLYLPTENIGSYNKIDLYFDDRLATNRQENSPCAAGYVASTGGSNFKVDGGFTVDLSGFYHYTELPNLAKFANHGFPFTRFSDLSETAVVMPAYLSERSVSAFLTLVGHLGGVAGGAATGVHVISSDQVDEYADYDLLVLGGVREQPLLSRWRAALPVDLDEPANLLKQVNKLDEWKGRYLGDKRWADHQGAFRALNQGESSRLAILTAFESPLTRGRSVVVMTGYQNGAYGEMVNALLAPELLSRLQGDFSVLNDGKVASFRLGQIYAVGDLPWLTRAYWYVSSRPVLLFVFICFGIAILGVQSYIALKHKADLRLATDNA
;
A
#
# COMPACT_ATOMS: atom_id res chain seq x y z
N MET A 1 0.69 11.77 -11.81
CA MET A 1 -0.36 12.69 -11.33
C MET A 1 0.19 14.03 -10.83
N ILE A 2 1.18 14.09 -9.93
CA ILE A 2 1.67 15.36 -9.33
C ILE A 2 2.04 16.43 -10.38
N ALA A 3 2.82 16.08 -11.40
CA ALA A 3 3.23 17.03 -12.44
C ALA A 3 2.05 17.66 -13.20
N ALA A 4 0.93 16.93 -13.36
CA ALA A 4 -0.26 17.41 -14.04
C ALA A 4 -1.00 18.52 -13.26
N TYR A 5 -0.79 18.62 -11.95
CA TYR A 5 -1.32 19.69 -11.11
C TYR A 5 -0.29 20.79 -10.84
N VAL A 6 0.93 20.40 -10.47
CA VAL A 6 1.97 21.33 -10.03
C VAL A 6 2.50 22.20 -11.18
N LEU A 7 2.71 21.63 -12.38
CA LEU A 7 3.27 22.42 -13.49
C LEU A 7 2.29 23.49 -14.00
N PRO A 8 0.99 23.19 -14.24
CA PRO A 8 0.03 24.24 -14.59
C PRO A 8 -0.12 25.28 -13.48
N PHE A 9 -0.15 24.86 -12.22
CA PHE A 9 -0.25 25.76 -11.08
C PHE A 9 0.94 26.74 -11.01
N LEU A 10 2.17 26.24 -11.07
CA LEU A 10 3.37 27.09 -11.05
C LEU A 10 3.39 28.02 -12.26
N PHE A 11 3.08 27.52 -13.45
CA PHE A 11 3.02 28.33 -14.66
C PHE A 11 2.03 29.48 -14.53
N ILE A 12 0.80 29.20 -14.09
CA ILE A 12 -0.22 30.23 -13.88
C ILE A 12 0.24 31.24 -12.82
N ASN A 13 0.81 30.78 -11.71
CA ASN A 13 1.28 31.65 -10.63
C ASN A 13 2.31 32.68 -11.15
N TYR A 14 3.36 32.22 -11.86
CA TYR A 14 4.38 33.13 -12.41
C TYR A 14 3.84 34.04 -13.52
N VAL A 15 2.97 33.54 -14.39
CA VAL A 15 2.36 34.36 -15.46
C VAL A 15 1.46 35.45 -14.88
N VAL A 16 0.63 35.10 -13.89
CA VAL A 16 -0.24 36.07 -13.21
C VAL A 16 0.59 37.10 -12.45
N ASN A 17 1.62 36.67 -11.72
CA ASN A 17 2.48 37.58 -10.97
C ASN A 17 3.22 38.57 -11.90
N SER A 18 3.78 38.08 -13.01
CA SER A 18 4.42 38.92 -14.02
C SER A 18 3.43 39.90 -14.67
N ARG A 19 2.19 39.47 -14.96
CA ARG A 19 1.16 40.35 -15.52
C ARG A 19 0.66 41.41 -14.55
N MET A 20 0.58 41.10 -13.26
CA MET A 20 0.09 42.03 -12.23
C MET A 20 1.18 42.97 -11.72
N GLN A 21 2.40 42.47 -11.53
CA GLN A 21 3.48 43.17 -10.82
C GLN A 21 4.74 43.40 -11.68
N GLY A 22 4.77 42.97 -12.95
CA GLY A 22 5.98 42.97 -13.79
C GLY A 22 6.60 44.34 -14.09
N ASN A 23 5.89 45.44 -13.83
CA ASN A 23 6.44 46.80 -13.91
C ASN A 23 7.19 47.21 -12.63
N HIS A 24 7.04 46.46 -11.54
CA HIS A 24 7.60 46.79 -10.23
C HIS A 24 8.50 45.68 -9.67
N ARG A 25 8.27 44.42 -10.05
CA ARG A 25 8.99 43.25 -9.55
C ARG A 25 9.26 42.26 -10.67
N HIS A 26 10.52 41.89 -10.84
CA HIS A 26 10.93 40.86 -11.78
C HIS A 26 10.72 39.46 -11.19
N SER A 27 10.30 38.51 -12.02
CA SER A 27 10.06 37.12 -11.60
C SER A 27 11.34 36.48 -11.04
N PHE A 28 11.21 35.58 -10.04
CA PHE A 28 12.31 34.85 -9.37
C PHE A 28 13.22 35.68 -8.43
N TRP A 29 13.24 37.02 -8.56
CA TRP A 29 14.00 37.89 -7.67
C TRP A 29 13.33 38.10 -6.30
N ALA A 30 12.00 37.94 -6.22
CA ALA A 30 11.26 38.01 -4.96
C ALA A 30 11.70 36.89 -4.01
N GLU A 31 11.89 35.69 -4.52
CA GLU A 31 12.32 34.50 -3.80
C GLU A 31 13.75 34.66 -3.28
N VAL A 32 14.66 35.26 -4.09
CA VAL A 32 16.02 35.59 -3.64
C VAL A 32 15.99 36.63 -2.51
N TYR A 33 15.17 37.68 -2.64
CA TYR A 33 15.03 38.72 -1.63
C TYR A 33 14.47 38.17 -0.32
N GLU A 34 13.35 37.43 -0.39
CA GLU A 34 12.71 36.81 0.77
C GLU A 34 13.63 35.81 1.46
N THR A 35 14.35 34.98 0.69
CA THR A 35 15.32 34.04 1.26
C THR A 35 16.47 34.75 1.95
N THR A 36 16.91 35.92 1.45
CA THR A 36 17.98 36.72 2.07
C THR A 36 17.57 37.33 3.42
N VAL A 37 16.28 37.60 3.61
CA VAL A 37 15.75 38.21 4.84
C VAL A 37 15.21 37.15 5.82
N SER A 38 14.70 36.02 5.32
CA SER A 38 13.94 35.04 6.10
C SER A 38 14.69 34.52 7.32
N TRP A 39 15.97 34.18 7.20
CA TRP A 39 16.76 33.65 8.30
C TRP A 39 16.91 34.64 9.46
N TYR A 40 17.03 35.94 9.15
CA TYR A 40 17.19 36.98 10.15
C TYR A 40 15.85 37.49 10.69
N ALA A 41 14.78 37.32 9.92
CA ALA A 41 13.43 37.63 10.35
C ALA A 41 12.82 36.52 11.23
N ILE A 42 13.23 35.26 11.08
CA ILE A 42 12.55 34.13 11.75
C ILE A 42 12.55 34.25 13.27
N THR A 43 13.70 34.56 13.87
CA THR A 43 13.86 34.65 15.33
C THR A 43 13.03 35.79 15.94
N PRO A 44 13.13 37.06 15.48
CA PRO A 44 12.31 38.13 16.03
C PRO A 44 10.82 37.92 15.74
N THR A 45 10.46 37.33 14.59
CA THR A 45 9.05 37.05 14.25
C THR A 45 8.47 35.96 15.16
N LEU A 46 9.21 34.87 15.42
CA LEU A 46 8.78 33.78 16.29
C LEU A 46 8.67 34.24 17.76
N LEU A 47 9.65 35.05 18.22
CA LEU A 47 9.62 35.63 19.55
C LEU A 47 8.43 36.58 19.72
N ALA A 48 8.12 37.41 18.71
CA ALA A 48 6.98 38.30 18.73
C ALA A 48 5.63 37.56 18.70
N LEU A 49 5.55 36.40 18.02
CA LEU A 49 4.36 35.55 18.01
C LEU A 49 4.05 34.98 19.40
N ILE A 50 5.08 34.56 20.14
CA ILE A 50 4.94 34.02 21.49
C ILE A 50 4.71 35.14 22.51
N ASN A 51 5.44 36.26 22.36
CA ASN A 51 5.28 37.45 23.17
C ASN A 51 5.74 38.70 22.41
N PRO A 52 4.83 39.62 22.05
CA PRO A 52 5.15 40.79 21.24
C PRO A 52 6.16 41.74 21.91
N LYS A 53 6.39 41.64 23.23
CA LYS A 53 7.40 42.44 23.95
C LYS A 53 8.83 41.89 23.84
N LEU A 54 9.01 40.66 23.37
CA LEU A 54 10.33 40.00 23.28
C LEU A 54 11.00 40.16 21.91
N GLY A 55 10.25 40.56 20.87
CA GLY A 55 10.79 40.79 19.53
C GLY A 55 11.41 42.18 19.40
N THR A 56 12.71 42.33 19.67
CA THR A 56 13.45 43.57 19.37
C THR A 56 14.15 43.45 18.01
N PHE A 57 13.85 44.39 17.10
CA PHE A 57 14.50 44.47 15.78
C PHE A 57 15.62 45.50 15.83
N ASN A 58 16.86 45.03 15.93
CA ASN A 58 18.02 45.91 15.83
C ASN A 58 18.25 46.28 14.37
N VAL A 59 18.02 47.55 14.04
CA VAL A 59 18.29 48.10 12.71
C VAL A 59 19.80 48.04 12.46
N THR A 60 20.22 47.44 11.35
CA THR A 60 21.62 47.45 10.92
C THR A 60 22.11 48.90 10.81
N ALA A 61 23.37 49.16 11.18
CA ALA A 61 23.95 50.50 11.07
C ALA A 61 23.90 50.95 9.60
N LYS A 62 22.95 51.82 9.25
CA LYS A 62 22.85 52.43 7.92
C LYS A 62 23.82 53.61 7.87
N GLY A 63 24.87 53.47 7.07
CA GLY A 63 25.79 54.56 6.75
C GLY A 63 27.18 54.35 7.33
N GLY A 64 28.10 53.90 6.47
CA GLY A 64 29.53 53.84 6.74
C GLY A 64 30.28 53.78 5.42
N LEU A 65 31.45 54.41 5.36
CA LEU A 65 32.36 54.27 4.23
C LEU A 65 32.88 52.83 4.19
N VAL A 66 32.65 52.14 3.08
CA VAL A 66 33.23 50.82 2.81
C VAL A 66 34.44 51.04 1.92
N GLU A 67 35.62 51.15 2.55
CA GLU A 67 36.87 51.50 1.87
C GLU A 67 37.31 50.43 0.86
N ASP A 68 37.09 49.16 1.19
CA ASP A 68 37.39 47.98 0.37
C ASP A 68 36.18 47.04 0.27
N SER A 69 36.01 46.37 -0.87
CA SER A 69 35.00 45.33 -1.01
C SER A 69 35.35 44.11 -0.16
N PHE A 70 34.46 43.68 0.73
CA PHE A 70 34.65 42.51 1.57
C PHE A 70 33.46 41.55 1.46
N PHE A 71 33.65 40.32 1.94
CA PHE A 71 32.59 39.31 2.02
C PHE A 71 32.16 39.15 3.48
N ASP A 72 30.90 39.44 3.79
CA ASP A 72 30.38 39.33 5.15
C ASP A 72 30.08 37.86 5.49
N MET A 73 31.08 37.19 6.08
CA MET A 73 30.91 35.80 6.51
C MET A 73 29.85 35.63 7.60
N LYS A 74 29.65 36.62 8.48
CA LYS A 74 28.68 36.49 9.57
C LYS A 74 27.25 36.45 9.02
N ILE A 75 26.98 37.21 7.96
CA ILE A 75 25.70 37.20 7.26
C ILE A 75 25.56 35.97 6.34
N ALA A 76 26.66 35.46 5.78
CA ALA A 76 26.61 34.33 4.86
C ALA A 76 26.49 32.94 5.53
N ILE A 77 26.98 32.76 6.76
CA ILE A 77 27.08 31.45 7.44
C ILE A 77 25.78 30.61 7.37
N PRO A 78 24.59 31.13 7.69
CA PRO A 78 23.37 30.33 7.67
C PRO A 78 23.02 29.79 6.29
N TYR A 79 23.18 30.63 5.26
CA TYR A 79 22.92 30.27 3.88
C TYR A 79 23.95 29.27 3.35
N LEU A 80 25.20 29.36 3.80
CA LEU A 80 26.24 28.36 3.50
C LEU A 80 25.93 27.00 4.11
N ILE A 81 25.42 26.94 5.35
CA ILE A 81 24.99 25.68 5.99
C ILE A 81 23.83 25.04 5.19
N LEU A 82 22.81 25.83 4.84
CA LEU A 82 21.68 25.34 4.03
C LEU A 82 22.12 24.87 2.64
N LEU A 83 23.07 25.58 2.03
CA LEU A 83 23.64 25.22 0.73
C LEU A 83 24.40 23.89 0.82
N LEU A 84 25.20 23.67 1.86
CA LEU A 84 25.90 22.39 2.09
C LEU A 84 24.93 21.22 2.35
N LEU A 85 23.87 21.43 3.14
CA LEU A 85 22.85 20.40 3.39
C LEU A 85 22.13 20.00 2.09
N ASN A 86 21.80 20.97 1.23
CA ASN A 86 21.19 20.69 -0.07
C ASN A 86 22.16 19.96 -1.01
N ILE A 87 23.46 20.28 -0.99
CA ILE A 87 24.48 19.53 -1.75
C ILE A 87 24.57 18.07 -1.26
N ALA A 88 24.60 17.86 0.06
CA ALA A 88 24.62 16.52 0.64
C ALA A 88 23.36 15.72 0.25
N GLY A 89 22.18 16.36 0.29
CA GLY A 89 20.92 15.76 -0.17
C GLY A 89 20.94 15.41 -1.66
N LEU A 90 21.54 16.25 -2.51
CA LEU A 90 21.70 15.98 -3.94
C LEU A 90 22.63 14.78 -4.19
N ILE A 91 23.78 14.71 -3.50
CA ILE A 91 24.72 13.58 -3.58
C ILE A 91 24.03 12.30 -3.12
N LEU A 92 23.32 12.34 -1.98
CA LEU A 92 22.59 11.20 -1.46
C LEU A 92 21.47 10.75 -2.41
N GLY A 93 20.81 11.69 -3.10
CA GLY A 93 19.84 11.42 -4.16
C GLY A 93 20.46 10.71 -5.36
N VAL A 94 21.65 11.15 -5.83
CA VAL A 94 22.40 10.47 -6.90
C VAL A 94 22.83 9.07 -6.47
N VAL A 95 23.36 8.92 -5.26
CA VAL A 95 23.74 7.60 -4.70
C VAL A 95 22.50 6.69 -4.60
N ARG A 96 21.36 7.22 -4.18
CA ARG A 96 20.09 6.50 -4.11
C ARG A 96 19.63 6.04 -5.50
N LEU A 97 19.67 6.90 -6.51
CA LEU A 97 19.33 6.55 -7.89
C LEU A 97 20.23 5.46 -8.49
N LEU A 98 21.50 5.40 -8.07
CA LEU A 98 22.48 4.47 -8.64
C LEU A 98 22.60 3.14 -7.86
N TRP A 99 22.41 3.14 -6.54
CA TRP A 99 22.74 1.99 -5.69
C TRP A 99 21.67 1.57 -4.69
N TRP A 100 20.76 2.45 -4.25
CA TRP A 100 19.85 2.18 -3.13
C TRP A 100 18.38 2.39 -3.52
N ASN A 101 17.66 1.29 -3.77
CA ASN A 101 16.21 1.23 -3.98
C ASN A 101 15.69 1.97 -5.24
N THR A 102 15.53 1.22 -6.34
CA THR A 102 15.14 1.69 -7.68
C THR A 102 13.62 1.76 -7.90
N GLU A 103 12.80 1.47 -6.89
CA GLU A 103 11.33 1.42 -7.05
C GLU A 103 10.65 2.80 -7.00
N GLU A 104 11.29 3.82 -6.42
CA GLU A 104 10.72 5.17 -6.23
C GLU A 104 11.45 6.29 -7.01
N ILE A 105 12.00 5.98 -8.19
CA ILE A 105 12.82 6.91 -8.99
C ILE A 105 12.11 8.27 -9.21
N ASN A 106 10.80 8.26 -9.47
CA ASN A 106 10.02 9.47 -9.73
C ASN A 106 10.03 10.45 -8.55
N THR A 107 9.90 9.95 -7.32
CA THR A 107 9.91 10.78 -6.10
C THR A 107 11.30 11.33 -5.85
N VAL A 108 12.34 10.53 -6.08
CA VAL A 108 13.74 10.96 -5.94
C VAL A 108 14.08 12.06 -6.95
N ILE A 109 13.69 11.92 -8.21
CA ILE A 109 13.91 12.93 -9.26
C ILE A 109 13.20 14.24 -8.91
N LEU A 110 11.94 14.18 -8.47
CA LEU A 110 11.17 15.38 -8.11
C LEU A 110 11.83 16.13 -6.95
N ASN A 111 12.27 15.42 -5.90
CA ASN A 111 12.98 16.02 -4.77
C ASN A 111 14.35 16.59 -5.18
N MET A 112 15.09 15.90 -6.06
CA MET A 112 16.33 16.42 -6.62
C MET A 112 16.10 17.70 -7.45
N GLY A 113 14.97 17.80 -8.15
CA GLY A 113 14.54 19.02 -8.84
C GLY A 113 14.37 20.20 -7.88
N TRP A 114 13.67 19.99 -6.76
CA TRP A 114 13.52 21.01 -5.71
C TRP A 114 14.83 21.40 -5.04
N ILE A 115 15.68 20.42 -4.72
CA ILE A 115 17.01 20.67 -4.16
C ILE A 115 17.84 21.51 -5.14
N THR A 116 17.78 21.21 -6.44
CA THR A 116 18.49 21.98 -7.46
C THR A 116 17.99 23.43 -7.52
N TYR A 117 16.68 23.64 -7.50
CA TYR A 117 16.08 24.98 -7.42
C TYR A 117 16.56 25.74 -6.17
N ASN A 118 16.55 25.10 -5.00
CA ASN A 118 17.03 25.70 -3.75
C ASN A 118 18.51 26.08 -3.82
N LEU A 119 19.36 25.25 -4.44
CA LEU A 119 20.78 25.54 -4.61
C LEU A 119 21.01 26.79 -5.47
N ILE A 120 20.20 27.00 -6.51
CA ILE A 120 20.26 28.18 -7.36
C ILE A 120 19.92 29.43 -6.56
N ILE A 121 18.81 29.42 -5.82
CA ILE A 121 18.36 30.55 -5.01
C ILE A 121 19.38 30.84 -3.90
N LEU A 122 19.81 29.83 -3.14
CA LEU A 122 20.82 29.99 -2.09
C LEU A 122 22.16 30.48 -2.64
N GLY A 123 22.57 30.03 -3.83
CA GLY A 123 23.75 30.54 -4.51
C GLY A 123 23.65 32.03 -4.83
N ALA A 124 22.48 32.51 -5.26
CA ALA A 124 22.21 33.93 -5.49
C ALA A 124 22.21 34.72 -4.17
N VAL A 125 21.63 34.18 -3.09
CA VAL A 125 21.63 34.79 -1.74
C VAL A 125 23.04 34.93 -1.18
N VAL A 126 23.88 33.90 -1.30
CA VAL A 126 25.29 33.97 -0.87
C VAL A 126 26.06 35.03 -1.66
N ALA A 127 25.69 35.31 -2.91
CA ALA A 127 26.28 36.38 -3.71
C ALA A 127 26.03 37.78 -3.10
N VAL A 128 24.90 37.96 -2.40
CA VAL A 128 24.49 39.24 -1.79
C VAL A 128 25.38 39.60 -0.60
N ALA A 129 25.96 38.62 0.08
CA ALA A 129 26.89 38.86 1.20
C ALA A 129 28.23 39.52 0.77
N LYS A 130 28.45 39.71 -0.53
CA LYS A 130 29.59 40.46 -1.06
C LYS A 130 29.27 41.95 -1.10
N GLU A 131 29.75 42.69 -0.12
CA GLU A 131 29.59 44.14 -0.06
C GLU A 131 30.50 44.85 -1.07
N LYS A 132 29.91 45.77 -1.84
CA LYS A 132 30.66 46.59 -2.80
C LYS A 132 31.24 47.81 -2.10
N MET A 133 32.42 48.21 -2.56
CA MET A 133 33.12 49.40 -2.09
C MET A 133 32.24 50.66 -2.22
N GLN A 134 31.96 51.31 -1.10
CA GLN A 134 31.15 52.53 -1.00
C GLN A 134 32.01 53.67 -0.43
N LYS A 135 32.58 54.47 -1.32
CA LYS A 135 33.52 55.57 -1.00
C LYS A 135 32.84 56.94 -0.84
N ARG A 136 31.50 56.98 -0.82
CA ARG A 136 30.72 58.22 -0.82
C ARG A 136 29.88 58.30 0.44
N ASN A 137 29.98 59.42 1.14
CA ASN A 137 29.14 59.73 2.30
C ASN A 137 27.73 60.18 1.89
N TYR A 138 27.63 60.90 0.77
CA TYR A 138 26.37 61.44 0.26
C TYR A 138 26.00 60.79 -1.08
N ALA A 139 24.72 60.42 -1.21
CA ALA A 139 24.16 59.96 -2.48
C ALA A 139 24.14 61.12 -3.48
N ARG A 140 24.42 60.83 -4.75
CA ARG A 140 24.42 61.83 -5.82
C ARG A 140 23.20 61.62 -6.69
N ILE A 141 22.36 62.65 -6.78
CA ILE A 141 21.15 62.65 -7.58
C ILE A 141 21.49 63.31 -8.93
N PRO A 142 21.17 62.67 -10.07
CA PRO A 142 21.29 63.30 -11.38
C PRO A 142 20.47 64.58 -11.42
N HIS A 143 21.11 65.70 -11.79
CA HIS A 143 20.44 66.99 -11.89
C HIS A 143 21.03 67.76 -13.07
N ASP A 144 20.19 68.49 -13.78
CA ASP A 144 20.56 69.35 -14.90
C ASP A 144 20.12 70.81 -14.64
N LEU A 145 20.87 71.49 -13.79
CA LEU A 145 20.67 72.88 -13.38
C LEU A 145 21.71 73.76 -14.05
N HIS A 146 21.27 74.92 -14.54
CA HIS A 146 22.19 75.98 -14.95
C HIS A 146 22.84 76.62 -13.73
N ALA A 147 24.17 76.71 -13.76
CA ALA A 147 24.96 77.32 -12.73
C ALA A 147 26.09 78.14 -13.36
N VAL A 148 26.64 79.09 -12.60
CA VAL A 148 27.79 79.89 -13.05
C VAL A 148 28.94 79.65 -12.07
N MET A 149 30.08 79.20 -12.59
CA MET A 149 31.28 79.00 -11.79
C MET A 149 32.14 80.25 -11.83
N ARG A 150 32.34 80.89 -10.69
CA ARG A 150 33.27 82.01 -10.51
C ARG A 150 34.64 81.48 -10.10
N LEU A 151 35.64 81.80 -10.91
CA LEU A 151 37.04 81.43 -10.73
C LEU A 151 37.74 82.40 -9.76
N PRO A 152 38.83 81.96 -9.09
CA PRO A 152 39.61 82.82 -8.20
C PRO A 152 40.16 84.08 -8.88
N GLU A 153 40.36 84.02 -10.21
CA GLU A 153 40.87 85.12 -11.03
C GLU A 153 39.79 86.15 -11.45
N GLY A 154 38.53 85.97 -11.02
CA GLY A 154 37.41 86.89 -11.29
C GLY A 154 36.60 86.60 -12.56
N TYR A 155 36.98 85.60 -13.35
CA TYR A 155 36.21 85.15 -14.52
C TYR A 155 35.02 84.26 -14.11
N SER A 156 33.90 84.38 -14.81
CA SER A 156 32.70 83.56 -14.60
C SER A 156 32.45 82.66 -15.82
N VAL A 157 32.29 81.36 -15.59
CA VAL A 157 32.08 80.37 -16.64
C VAL A 157 30.71 79.71 -16.46
N PRO A 158 29.80 79.84 -17.44
CA PRO A 158 28.53 79.12 -17.42
C PRO A 158 28.76 77.61 -17.40
N CYS A 159 28.00 76.89 -16.59
CA CYS A 159 28.07 75.45 -16.46
C CYS A 159 26.70 74.83 -16.18
N ARG A 160 26.61 73.51 -16.33
CA ARG A 160 25.41 72.73 -16.01
C ARG A 160 25.77 71.66 -15.00
N THR A 161 24.90 71.37 -14.04
CA THR A 161 25.10 70.20 -13.18
C THR A 161 24.92 68.92 -13.98
N LEU A 162 25.64 67.87 -13.61
CA LEU A 162 25.43 66.49 -14.05
C LEU A 162 24.87 65.64 -12.91
N ASN A 163 25.27 65.96 -11.67
CA ASN A 163 24.72 65.42 -10.43
C ASN A 163 25.08 66.33 -9.27
N LEU A 164 24.21 66.38 -8.28
CA LEU A 164 24.42 67.07 -7.01
C LEU A 164 24.27 66.12 -5.83
N SER A 165 24.90 66.47 -4.73
CA SER A 165 24.78 65.86 -3.41
C SER A 165 25.02 66.93 -2.36
N GLU A 166 24.64 66.67 -1.11
CA GLU A 166 24.85 67.61 0.00
C GLU A 166 26.33 68.01 0.17
N GLY A 167 27.27 67.13 -0.17
CA GLY A 167 28.71 67.40 -0.07
C GLY A 167 29.39 67.94 -1.34
N GLY A 168 28.69 68.06 -2.47
CA GLY A 168 29.30 68.50 -3.73
C GLY A 168 28.59 68.03 -4.99
N GLY A 169 29.16 68.33 -6.16
CA GLY A 169 28.53 68.03 -7.45
C GLY A 169 29.51 67.80 -8.59
N ALA A 170 29.01 67.23 -9.68
CA ALA A 170 29.71 67.22 -10.96
C ALA A 170 29.05 68.23 -11.89
N PHE A 171 29.86 69.02 -12.59
CA PHE A 171 29.45 70.12 -13.44
C PHE A 171 30.13 70.00 -14.81
N GLU A 172 29.40 70.35 -15.86
CA GLU A 172 29.88 70.48 -17.22
C GLU A 172 30.01 71.96 -17.57
N LEU A 173 31.26 72.40 -17.75
CA LEU A 173 31.62 73.76 -18.13
C LEU A 173 31.33 74.00 -19.62
N SER A 174 30.87 75.19 -19.96
CA SER A 174 30.68 75.61 -21.37
C SER A 174 32.00 75.63 -22.14
N GLU A 175 33.10 75.97 -21.48
CA GLU A 175 34.45 76.10 -22.07
C GLU A 175 35.49 75.30 -21.29
N LYS A 176 36.68 75.08 -21.90
CA LYS A 176 37.79 74.40 -21.22
C LYS A 176 38.54 75.42 -20.37
N CYS A 177 38.60 75.19 -19.06
CA CYS A 177 39.35 76.02 -18.13
C CYS A 177 40.55 75.24 -17.58
N PHE A 178 41.58 75.96 -17.13
CA PHE A 178 42.68 75.38 -16.37
C PHE A 178 42.59 75.90 -14.93
N MET A 179 42.49 74.97 -13.98
CA MET A 179 42.45 75.25 -12.55
C MET A 179 43.29 74.21 -11.83
N GLU A 180 44.06 74.65 -10.83
CA GLU A 180 44.78 73.73 -9.97
C GLU A 180 43.80 72.94 -9.08
N LYS A 181 44.21 71.73 -8.71
CA LYS A 181 43.45 70.92 -7.75
C LYS A 181 43.32 71.71 -6.44
N ASP A 182 42.16 71.62 -5.81
CA ASP A 182 41.80 72.32 -4.57
C ASP A 182 41.68 73.86 -4.71
N ALA A 183 41.59 74.37 -5.94
CA ALA A 183 41.23 75.77 -6.19
C ALA A 183 39.85 76.10 -5.60
N ASN A 184 39.79 77.21 -4.87
CA ASN A 184 38.54 77.75 -4.33
C ASN A 184 37.74 78.38 -5.48
N VAL A 185 36.53 77.87 -5.69
CA VAL A 185 35.58 78.36 -6.68
C VAL A 185 34.25 78.65 -6.00
N GLU A 186 33.51 79.60 -6.53
CA GLU A 186 32.15 79.87 -6.06
C GLU A 186 31.18 79.45 -7.16
N ILE A 187 30.20 78.61 -6.84
CA ILE A 187 29.20 78.18 -7.81
C ILE A 187 27.85 78.80 -7.49
N SER A 188 27.41 79.67 -8.39
CA SER A 188 26.14 80.37 -8.28
C SER A 188 25.03 79.60 -8.97
N PHE A 189 23.94 79.39 -8.25
CA PHE A 189 22.68 78.91 -8.78
C PHE A 189 21.66 80.04 -8.77
N LEU A 190 20.74 80.04 -9.72
CA LEU A 190 19.57 80.90 -9.67
C LEU A 190 18.44 80.13 -8.97
N ALA A 191 18.14 80.49 -7.73
CA ALA A 191 17.10 79.88 -6.91
C ALA A 191 16.06 80.93 -6.52
N ASN A 192 14.80 80.74 -6.90
CA ASN A 192 13.68 81.67 -6.63
C ASN A 192 13.98 83.14 -7.01
N ASP A 193 14.46 83.36 -8.24
CA ASP A 193 14.85 84.67 -8.80
C ASP A 193 15.96 85.42 -8.03
N HIS A 194 16.67 84.74 -7.12
CA HIS A 194 17.86 85.25 -6.44
C HIS A 194 19.09 84.37 -6.74
N GLU A 195 20.24 85.01 -6.92
CA GLU A 195 21.52 84.31 -7.09
C GLU A 195 22.02 83.81 -5.73
N VAL A 196 22.17 82.50 -5.58
CA VAL A 196 22.74 81.87 -4.39
C VAL A 196 24.08 81.26 -4.75
N ALA A 197 25.13 81.82 -4.17
CA ALA A 197 26.50 81.44 -4.43
C ALA A 197 26.98 80.45 -3.35
N LEU A 198 27.44 79.27 -3.77
CA LEU A 198 27.92 78.22 -2.88
C LEU A 198 29.45 78.13 -2.97
N PRO A 199 30.19 78.31 -1.86
CA PRO A 199 31.63 78.09 -1.83
C PRO A 199 31.96 76.61 -2.05
N ALA A 200 32.92 76.35 -2.95
CA ALA A 200 33.34 74.99 -3.30
C ALA A 200 34.83 74.91 -3.62
N LYS A 201 35.39 73.69 -3.57
CA LYS A 201 36.74 73.37 -4.01
C LYS A 201 36.74 72.41 -5.19
N LEU A 202 37.67 72.61 -6.11
CA LEU A 202 37.87 71.71 -7.23
C LEU A 202 38.54 70.40 -6.81
N VAL A 203 37.78 69.30 -6.84
CA VAL A 203 38.29 67.95 -6.53
C VAL A 203 38.99 67.34 -7.75
N ARG A 204 38.43 67.52 -8.94
CA ARG A 204 38.96 66.98 -10.19
C ARG A 204 38.40 67.71 -11.41
N LEU A 205 39.27 68.09 -12.34
CA LEU A 205 38.91 68.63 -13.65
C LEU A 205 39.37 67.67 -14.75
N HIS A 206 38.47 67.30 -15.66
CA HIS A 206 38.79 66.48 -16.82
C HIS A 206 38.06 66.99 -18.06
N GLY A 207 38.79 67.66 -18.95
CA GLY A 207 38.21 68.34 -20.10
C GLY A 207 37.27 69.46 -19.64
N LYS A 208 35.98 69.36 -19.99
CA LYS A 208 34.92 70.29 -19.55
C LYS A 208 34.21 69.85 -18.26
N LYS A 209 34.55 68.69 -17.69
CA LYS A 209 33.85 68.16 -16.51
C LYS A 209 34.61 68.50 -15.24
N ALA A 210 34.04 69.36 -14.41
CA ALA A 210 34.54 69.73 -13.09
C ALA A 210 33.79 68.94 -12.00
N ARG A 211 34.52 68.43 -11.01
CA ARG A 211 33.95 67.87 -9.79
C ARG A 211 34.30 68.78 -8.64
N LEU A 212 33.28 69.26 -7.94
CA LEU A 212 33.41 70.21 -6.86
C LEU A 212 32.96 69.58 -5.54
N SER A 213 33.59 69.99 -4.44
CA SER A 213 33.18 69.70 -3.07
C SER A 213 32.72 71.00 -2.42
N PHE A 214 31.54 71.04 -1.81
CA PHE A 214 31.09 72.22 -1.08
C PHE A 214 31.86 72.35 0.25
N GLU A 215 32.18 73.57 0.67
CA GLU A 215 33.00 73.84 1.86
C GLU A 215 32.34 74.92 2.72
N HIS A 216 32.12 74.65 4.01
CA HIS A 216 31.63 75.60 5.01
C HIS A 216 30.37 76.40 4.58
N LEU A 217 29.31 75.70 4.17
CA LEU A 217 28.02 76.32 3.85
C LEU A 217 27.38 76.94 5.11
N THR A 218 26.74 78.09 4.95
CA THR A 218 25.87 78.65 5.98
C THR A 218 24.54 77.88 6.03
N PRO A 219 23.82 77.86 7.17
CA PRO A 219 22.52 77.18 7.25
C PRO A 219 21.53 77.60 6.15
N ALA A 220 21.55 78.89 5.75
CA ALA A 220 20.72 79.37 4.64
C ALA A 220 21.14 78.82 3.27
N GLN A 221 22.44 78.60 3.03
CA GLN A 221 22.95 77.96 1.81
C GLN A 221 22.66 76.45 1.79
N GLU A 222 22.74 75.79 2.95
CA GLU A 222 22.36 74.37 3.10
C GLU A 222 20.88 74.14 2.84
N ASP A 223 20.00 75.03 3.33
CA ASP A 223 18.56 74.97 3.07
C ASP A 223 18.27 75.07 1.56
N VAL A 224 18.91 76.01 0.87
CA VAL A 224 18.72 76.18 -0.59
C VAL A 224 19.28 74.99 -1.36
N LEU A 225 20.46 74.46 -0.99
CA LEU A 225 21.02 73.25 -1.60
C LEU A 225 20.09 72.04 -1.42
N THR A 226 19.54 71.87 -0.23
CA THR A 226 18.59 70.79 0.10
C THR A 226 17.31 70.93 -0.72
N GLN A 227 16.77 72.15 -0.84
CA GLN A 227 15.62 72.40 -1.71
C GLN A 227 15.93 72.05 -3.16
N MET A 228 17.05 72.52 -3.71
CA MET A 228 17.44 72.23 -5.09
C MET A 228 17.59 70.73 -5.39
N ILE A 229 18.02 69.94 -4.40
CA ILE A 229 18.20 68.49 -4.54
C ILE A 229 16.88 67.73 -4.40
N PHE A 230 16.07 68.04 -3.38
CA PHE A 230 14.97 67.16 -2.96
C PHE A 230 13.55 67.65 -3.32
N THR A 231 13.31 68.95 -3.56
CA THR A 231 11.93 69.48 -3.72
C THR A 231 11.43 69.54 -5.16
N ARG A 232 12.22 69.06 -6.12
CA ARG A 232 11.92 69.10 -7.55
C ARG A 232 11.13 67.87 -8.02
N ASP A 233 10.03 68.09 -8.73
CA ASP A 233 9.16 67.02 -9.24
C ASP A 233 9.81 66.20 -10.35
N ASP A 234 10.61 66.82 -11.23
CA ASP A 234 11.31 66.13 -12.33
C ASP A 234 12.36 65.12 -11.84
N ALA A 235 12.91 65.32 -10.64
CA ALA A 235 13.85 64.37 -10.04
C ALA A 235 13.18 63.05 -9.60
N TRP A 236 11.84 63.02 -9.43
CA TRP A 236 11.11 61.89 -8.86
C TRP A 236 10.04 61.31 -9.79
N SER A 237 9.41 62.14 -10.64
CA SER A 237 8.33 61.73 -11.56
C SER A 237 8.81 60.84 -12.70
N GLU A 238 9.97 61.13 -13.30
CA GLU A 238 10.55 60.37 -14.41
C GLU A 238 11.33 59.11 -13.98
N TRP A 239 11.52 58.89 -12.67
CA TRP A 239 12.29 57.74 -12.16
C TRP A 239 11.67 56.39 -12.55
N SER A 240 10.36 56.33 -12.71
CA SER A 240 9.63 55.09 -13.05
C SER A 240 9.69 54.71 -14.54
N GLU A 241 9.99 55.65 -15.44
CA GLU A 241 10.07 55.42 -16.89
C GLU A 241 11.35 54.68 -17.31
N CYS A 242 12.32 54.57 -16.40
CA CYS A 242 13.60 53.89 -16.62
C CYS A 242 13.56 52.35 -16.39
N TYR A 243 12.43 51.76 -16.00
CA TYR A 243 12.34 50.32 -15.70
C TYR A 243 11.84 49.50 -16.90
N GLU A 244 12.60 48.44 -17.26
CA GLU A 244 12.16 47.46 -18.24
C GLU A 244 11.07 46.53 -17.65
N GLN A 245 10.03 46.28 -18.44
CA GLN A 245 8.95 45.34 -18.10
C GLN A 245 9.49 43.91 -17.95
N ASP A 246 9.06 43.20 -16.90
CA ASP A 246 9.49 41.84 -16.60
C ASP A 246 9.28 40.87 -17.77
N LYS A 247 10.29 40.02 -17.97
CA LYS A 247 10.27 38.90 -18.93
C LYS A 247 10.62 37.64 -18.15
N PRO A 248 9.65 36.83 -17.70
CA PRO A 248 9.87 35.75 -16.73
C PRO A 248 11.02 34.80 -17.07
N LEU A 249 11.17 34.42 -18.35
CA LEU A 249 12.25 33.56 -18.81
C LEU A 249 13.63 34.24 -18.75
N HIS A 250 13.69 35.55 -19.03
CA HIS A 250 14.92 36.32 -18.92
C HIS A 250 15.35 36.46 -17.46
N SER A 251 14.41 36.82 -16.58
CA SER A 251 14.62 36.95 -15.13
C SER A 251 15.06 35.61 -14.50
N LEU A 252 14.47 34.49 -14.94
CA LEU A 252 14.90 33.15 -14.55
C LEU A 252 16.36 32.85 -14.96
N ILE A 253 16.73 33.15 -16.21
CA ILE A 253 18.11 32.95 -16.72
C ILE A 253 19.11 33.83 -15.96
N GLU A 254 18.72 35.05 -15.61
CA GLU A 254 19.55 35.98 -14.84
C GLU A 254 19.87 35.41 -13.46
N VAL A 255 18.83 35.03 -12.69
CA VAL A 255 18.96 34.41 -11.36
C VAL A 255 19.77 33.11 -11.42
N LEU A 256 19.48 32.24 -12.42
CA LEU A 256 20.26 31.04 -12.69
C LEU A 256 21.74 31.34 -12.91
N SER A 257 22.04 32.36 -13.72
CA SER A 257 23.43 32.74 -14.03
C SER A 257 24.18 33.23 -12.80
N HIS A 258 23.51 33.97 -11.91
CA HIS A 258 24.11 34.48 -10.67
C HIS A 258 24.32 33.35 -9.66
N GLY A 259 23.33 32.48 -9.46
CA GLY A 259 23.43 31.32 -8.58
C GLY A 259 24.51 30.34 -9.02
N LEU A 260 24.57 30.01 -10.32
CA LEU A 260 25.54 29.05 -10.86
C LEU A 260 26.99 29.58 -10.81
N LYS A 261 27.20 30.88 -11.07
CA LYS A 261 28.54 31.52 -10.96
C LYS A 261 29.12 31.40 -9.56
N VAL A 262 28.29 31.46 -8.52
CA VAL A 262 28.72 31.30 -7.12
C VAL A 262 28.98 29.83 -6.81
N LEU A 263 28.08 28.92 -7.19
CA LEU A 263 28.27 27.48 -6.99
C LEU A 263 29.57 26.96 -7.64
N VAL A 264 29.87 27.37 -8.87
CA VAL A 264 31.12 26.98 -9.57
C VAL A 264 32.36 27.53 -8.87
N ARG A 265 32.31 28.74 -8.31
CA ARG A 265 33.42 29.31 -7.52
C ARG A 265 33.67 28.53 -6.23
N PHE A 266 32.61 28.06 -5.57
CA PHE A 266 32.70 27.25 -4.35
C PHE A 266 33.15 25.81 -4.59
N ILE A 267 32.89 25.21 -5.76
CA ILE A 267 33.26 23.82 -6.08
C ILE A 267 34.71 23.74 -6.64
N SER A 268 35.32 24.85 -7.04
CA SER A 268 36.70 24.84 -7.53
C SER A 268 37.72 24.54 -6.39
N PRO A 269 38.55 23.49 -6.49
CA PRO A 269 39.48 23.09 -5.43
C PRO A 269 40.62 24.10 -5.18
N ILE A 270 40.76 25.12 -6.03
CA ILE A 270 41.85 26.11 -5.99
C ILE A 270 41.58 27.22 -4.95
N HIS A 271 40.35 27.35 -4.42
CA HIS A 271 40.01 28.40 -3.44
C HIS A 271 39.54 27.86 -2.07
N LEU A 272 39.12 26.60 -1.97
CA LEU A 272 38.73 25.98 -0.69
C LEU A 272 39.87 25.92 0.34
N ALA A 273 41.12 25.82 -0.10
CA ALA A 273 42.28 25.73 0.79
C ALA A 273 42.62 27.05 1.50
N ARG A 274 42.18 28.20 0.96
CA ARG A 274 42.53 29.52 1.50
C ARG A 274 41.53 30.03 2.54
N ASP A 275 40.26 29.65 2.42
CA ASP A 275 39.19 30.10 3.32
C ASP A 275 38.87 29.09 4.44
N ALA A 276 39.17 27.81 4.26
CA ALA A 276 38.97 26.77 5.28
C ALA A 276 39.94 26.87 6.48
N GLN A 277 41.08 27.57 6.34
CA GLN A 277 42.02 27.79 7.45
C GLN A 277 41.49 28.76 8.52
N PHE A 278 40.42 29.53 8.24
CA PHE A 278 39.88 30.50 9.19
C PHE A 278 38.74 29.94 10.07
N ALA A 279 38.08 28.86 9.65
CA ALA A 279 36.90 28.31 10.35
C ALA A 279 37.22 27.23 11.40
N LEU A 280 38.44 26.69 11.43
CA LEU A 280 38.81 25.57 12.31
C LEU A 280 39.43 25.99 13.66
N ASN A 281 39.49 27.28 13.98
CA ASN A 281 40.14 27.76 15.20
C ASN A 281 39.20 28.45 16.21
N THR A 282 37.90 28.14 16.19
CA THR A 282 36.99 28.50 17.29
C THR A 282 36.42 27.24 17.94
N SER A 283 36.52 27.24 19.27
CA SER A 283 36.53 26.10 20.17
C SER A 283 35.20 25.36 20.30
N GLY A 284 35.29 24.02 20.26
CA GLY A 284 34.70 23.13 21.26
C GLY A 284 33.18 22.98 21.29
N ARG A 285 32.68 21.90 20.68
CA ARG A 285 31.67 20.97 21.23
C ARG A 285 31.26 19.94 20.16
N GLY A 286 31.98 18.82 20.12
CA GLY A 286 31.55 17.61 19.43
C GLY A 286 30.66 16.79 20.36
N LEU A 287 29.33 16.87 20.19
CA LEU A 287 28.39 16.07 20.98
C LEU A 287 27.00 15.95 20.30
N GLY A 288 26.96 15.69 18.99
CA GLY A 288 25.70 15.59 18.26
C GLY A 288 25.57 14.42 17.27
N ILE A 289 26.67 13.79 16.86
CA ILE A 289 26.65 12.86 15.71
C ILE A 289 26.68 11.37 16.14
N GLY A 290 27.07 11.06 17.38
CA GLY A 290 27.22 9.67 17.87
C GLY A 290 25.94 9.00 18.38
N ILE A 291 24.88 9.76 18.70
CA ILE A 291 23.69 9.21 19.39
C ILE A 291 22.65 8.67 18.39
N PHE A 292 22.65 9.13 17.15
CA PHE A 292 21.68 8.69 16.13
C PHE A 292 22.05 7.35 15.47
N LEU A 293 23.34 7.00 15.39
CA LEU A 293 23.81 5.75 14.77
C LEU A 293 23.69 4.51 15.68
N GLY A 294 23.64 4.71 17.00
CA GLY A 294 23.55 3.62 17.98
C GLY A 294 22.14 3.09 18.21
N PHE A 295 21.10 3.87 17.87
CA PHE A 295 19.71 3.48 18.09
C PHE A 295 19.18 2.53 16.99
N VAL A 296 19.77 2.58 15.79
CA VAL A 296 19.36 1.77 14.63
C VAL A 296 19.97 0.37 14.65
N THR A 297 21.11 0.19 15.32
CA THR A 297 21.83 -1.10 15.41
C THR A 297 21.32 -2.02 16.53
N LEU A 298 20.67 -1.46 17.56
CA LEU A 298 20.10 -2.24 18.68
C LEU A 298 18.76 -2.90 18.34
N LEU A 299 18.06 -2.42 17.30
CA LEU A 299 16.75 -2.93 16.89
C LEU A 299 16.81 -4.20 16.01
N LEU A 300 18.01 -4.57 15.54
CA LEU A 300 18.24 -5.67 14.59
C LEU A 300 18.68 -7.00 15.23
N ILE A 301 18.87 -7.05 16.57
CA ILE A 301 19.42 -8.23 17.28
C ILE A 301 18.34 -8.98 18.10
N LEU A 302 17.07 -8.55 18.06
CA LEU A 302 15.98 -9.15 18.85
C LEU A 302 15.10 -10.18 18.11
N PHE A 303 15.46 -10.60 16.88
CA PHE A 303 14.74 -11.64 16.15
C PHE A 303 15.67 -12.81 15.79
N ALA A 304 15.87 -13.75 16.72
CA ALA A 304 16.53 -15.03 16.43
C ALA A 304 15.98 -16.16 17.32
N TYR A 305 15.00 -16.88 16.75
CA TYR A 305 14.70 -18.32 16.83
C TYR A 305 15.02 -19.14 18.10
N ALA A 306 13.99 -19.80 18.64
CA ALA A 306 14.10 -20.99 19.47
C ALA A 306 13.49 -22.21 18.73
N PRO A 307 14.17 -23.37 18.63
CA PRO A 307 13.61 -24.58 18.04
C PRO A 307 12.82 -25.40 19.07
N ARG A 308 11.64 -25.90 18.69
CA ARG A 308 10.91 -26.95 19.44
C ARG A 308 11.39 -28.34 18.98
N ALA A 309 11.67 -29.22 19.94
CA ALA A 309 11.99 -30.62 19.72
C ALA A 309 10.78 -31.49 20.05
N ASN A 310 10.37 -32.37 19.14
CA ASN A 310 9.32 -33.37 19.38
C ASN A 310 9.95 -34.67 19.89
N ALA A 311 9.42 -35.18 21.02
CA ALA A 311 9.74 -36.49 21.56
C ALA A 311 8.78 -37.56 21.01
N ALA A 312 9.32 -38.74 20.68
CA ALA A 312 8.57 -39.86 20.11
C ALA A 312 7.69 -40.58 21.16
N VAL A 313 6.44 -40.88 20.79
CA VAL A 313 5.48 -41.68 21.58
C VAL A 313 5.29 -43.04 20.90
N GLY A 314 5.07 -44.10 21.68
CA GLY A 314 4.90 -45.48 21.20
C GLY A 314 3.60 -45.74 20.40
N PRO A 315 3.46 -46.93 19.77
CA PRO A 315 2.39 -47.21 18.80
C PRO A 315 0.98 -47.18 19.42
N GLY A 316 0.06 -46.47 18.76
CA GLY A 316 -1.38 -46.41 19.07
C GLY A 316 -1.81 -45.27 20.01
N TYR A 317 -0.85 -44.51 20.54
CA TYR A 317 -1.10 -43.29 21.30
C TYR A 317 -0.40 -42.11 20.64
N SER A 318 -1.08 -40.98 20.55
CA SER A 318 -0.51 -39.69 20.20
C SER A 318 -0.52 -38.78 21.43
N VAL A 319 0.49 -37.92 21.53
CA VAL A 319 0.43 -36.76 22.42
C VAL A 319 0.43 -35.56 21.50
N GLU A 320 -0.67 -34.82 21.53
CA GLU A 320 -0.86 -33.60 20.78
C GLU A 320 -0.73 -32.43 21.76
N ALA A 321 0.12 -31.46 21.45
CA ALA A 321 0.31 -30.27 22.29
C ALA A 321 0.14 -29.03 21.42
N ILE A 322 -0.94 -28.29 21.68
CA ILE A 322 -1.32 -27.10 20.90
C ILE A 322 -1.20 -25.88 21.81
N SER A 323 -0.62 -24.79 21.33
CA SER A 323 -0.59 -23.56 22.12
C SER A 323 -1.94 -22.87 22.14
N VAL A 324 -2.28 -22.21 23.25
CA VAL A 324 -3.52 -21.43 23.36
C VAL A 324 -3.54 -20.27 22.35
N GLY A 325 -2.37 -19.72 22.01
CA GLY A 325 -2.25 -18.69 20.97
C GLY A 325 -2.56 -19.19 19.56
N GLU A 326 -2.08 -20.39 19.20
CA GLU A 326 -2.43 -21.05 17.92
C GLU A 326 -3.94 -21.28 17.82
N LEU A 327 -4.57 -21.78 18.89
CA LEU A 327 -6.01 -22.00 18.92
C LEU A 327 -6.82 -20.69 18.83
N ALA A 328 -6.29 -19.59 19.37
CA ALA A 328 -6.90 -18.27 19.31
C ALA A 328 -6.66 -17.52 17.99
N GLY A 329 -5.69 -17.96 17.17
CA GLY A 329 -5.20 -17.19 16.02
C GLY A 329 -4.47 -15.89 16.43
N GLU A 330 -4.06 -15.77 17.69
CA GLU A 330 -3.44 -14.56 18.25
C GLU A 330 -2.18 -14.89 19.04
N GLN A 331 -1.28 -13.92 19.10
CA GLN A 331 -0.05 -14.02 19.89
C GLN A 331 -0.29 -13.98 21.40
N SER A 332 -1.42 -13.53 21.92
CA SER A 332 -1.69 -13.60 23.36
C SER A 332 -3.14 -13.19 23.59
N LEU A 333 -3.85 -13.89 24.47
CA LEU A 333 -5.20 -13.50 24.81
C LEU A 333 -5.17 -12.44 25.90
N ARG A 334 -5.76 -11.28 25.61
CA ARG A 334 -5.97 -10.23 26.61
C ARG A 334 -7.38 -10.34 27.17
N LEU A 335 -7.45 -10.41 28.48
CA LEU A 335 -8.67 -10.44 29.27
C LEU A 335 -8.82 -9.10 29.98
N GLU A 336 -10.01 -8.52 29.93
CA GLU A 336 -10.36 -7.34 30.71
C GLU A 336 -11.38 -7.75 31.77
N ALA A 337 -11.23 -7.25 32.99
CA ALA A 337 -12.14 -7.59 34.07
C ALA A 337 -13.57 -7.15 33.76
N TYR A 338 -14.54 -7.98 34.16
CA TYR A 338 -15.98 -7.72 34.00
C TYR A 338 -16.48 -7.64 32.54
N GLN A 339 -15.64 -7.96 31.54
CA GLN A 339 -16.07 -8.25 30.17
C GLN A 339 -16.39 -9.75 29.99
N ALA A 340 -17.00 -10.08 28.84
CA ALA A 340 -17.28 -11.46 28.46
C ALA A 340 -15.99 -12.32 28.41
N ALA A 341 -16.15 -13.62 28.68
CA ALA A 341 -15.05 -14.60 28.61
C ALA A 341 -14.39 -14.61 27.24
N GLN A 342 -13.05 -14.78 27.20
CA GLN A 342 -12.36 -15.09 25.94
C GLN A 342 -12.41 -16.59 25.73
N THR A 343 -13.02 -17.01 24.64
CA THR A 343 -13.29 -18.42 24.33
C THR A 343 -12.51 -18.84 23.09
N VAL A 344 -11.82 -19.97 23.23
CA VAL A 344 -10.97 -20.54 22.20
C VAL A 344 -11.47 -21.94 21.84
N PRO A 345 -11.82 -22.20 20.58
CA PRO A 345 -12.30 -23.50 20.16
C PRO A 345 -11.15 -24.50 19.95
N PHE A 346 -11.40 -25.78 20.20
CA PHE A 346 -10.56 -26.88 19.76
C PHE A 346 -11.42 -28.13 19.53
N SER A 347 -10.97 -29.03 18.67
CA SER A 347 -11.75 -30.21 18.27
C SER A 347 -10.93 -31.49 18.40
N ILE A 348 -11.64 -32.61 18.48
CA ILE A 348 -11.04 -33.94 18.60
C ILE A 348 -11.53 -34.76 17.40
N ARG A 349 -10.63 -35.44 16.71
CA ARG A 349 -10.97 -36.31 15.57
C ARG A 349 -11.91 -37.44 15.99
N LEU A 350 -12.79 -37.86 15.10
CA LEU A 350 -13.75 -38.94 15.39
C LEU A 350 -13.06 -40.29 15.67
N ASP A 351 -11.88 -40.52 15.09
CA ASP A 351 -11.09 -41.72 15.26
C ASP A 351 -10.12 -41.64 16.45
N GLU A 352 -10.28 -40.66 17.34
CA GLU A 352 -9.42 -40.48 18.51
C GLU A 352 -10.23 -40.25 19.79
N VAL A 353 -9.71 -40.73 20.91
CA VAL A 353 -10.28 -40.49 22.24
C VAL A 353 -9.19 -39.98 23.16
N VAL A 354 -9.45 -38.82 23.77
CA VAL A 354 -8.56 -38.24 24.77
C VAL A 354 -8.61 -39.07 26.06
N THR A 355 -7.44 -39.52 26.51
CA THR A 355 -7.26 -40.31 27.73
C THR A 355 -6.76 -39.49 28.91
N SER A 356 -6.06 -38.39 28.64
CA SER A 356 -5.69 -37.36 29.62
C SER A 356 -5.51 -36.03 28.90
N ALA A 357 -5.89 -34.92 29.53
CA ALA A 357 -5.66 -33.58 29.03
C ALA A 357 -5.08 -32.69 30.13
N GLU A 358 -4.11 -31.87 29.78
CA GLU A 358 -3.40 -30.97 30.69
C GLU A 358 -3.23 -29.61 30.02
N LEU A 359 -3.60 -28.55 30.72
CA LEU A 359 -3.35 -27.18 30.29
C LEU A 359 -2.22 -26.58 31.12
N LEU A 360 -1.09 -26.35 30.50
CA LEU A 360 -0.06 -25.47 31.04
C LEU A 360 -0.49 -24.03 30.75
N LEU A 361 -0.81 -23.26 31.78
CA LEU A 361 -1.31 -21.89 31.68
C LEU A 361 -0.25 -20.92 32.18
N ALA A 362 0.32 -20.14 31.26
CA ALA A 362 1.23 -19.04 31.59
C ALA A 362 0.47 -17.72 31.47
N TYR A 363 0.26 -17.00 32.58
CA TYR A 363 -0.53 -15.77 32.60
C TYR A 363 0.15 -14.65 33.40
N SER A 364 -0.12 -13.40 33.05
CA SER A 364 0.26 -12.20 33.82
C SER A 364 -0.94 -11.28 33.98
N HIS A 365 -0.88 -10.29 34.87
CA HIS A 365 -1.99 -9.36 35.07
C HIS A 365 -1.55 -8.01 35.64
N SER A 366 -2.45 -7.03 35.68
CA SER A 366 -2.18 -5.71 36.25
C SER A 366 -1.79 -5.79 37.74
N LYS A 367 -0.82 -4.95 38.15
CA LYS A 367 -0.36 -4.88 39.55
C LYS A 367 -1.39 -4.22 40.48
N ASN A 368 -2.21 -3.33 39.92
CA ASN A 368 -3.29 -2.66 40.62
C ASN A 368 -4.51 -3.59 40.59
N LEU A 369 -4.66 -4.35 41.67
CA LEU A 369 -5.85 -5.16 41.93
C LEU A 369 -6.74 -4.43 42.96
N PRO A 370 -8.07 -4.55 42.85
CA PRO A 370 -9.01 -4.03 43.84
C PRO A 370 -8.80 -4.69 45.21
N ALA A 371 -9.46 -4.14 46.24
CA ALA A 371 -9.39 -4.70 47.59
C ALA A 371 -10.07 -6.08 47.69
N GLU A 372 -11.07 -6.34 46.83
CA GLU A 372 -11.75 -7.62 46.74
C GLU A 372 -10.93 -8.65 45.92
N PRO A 373 -10.98 -9.95 46.29
CA PRO A 373 -10.26 -10.98 45.57
C PRO A 373 -10.87 -11.21 44.18
N LEU A 374 -10.03 -11.12 43.16
CA LEU A 374 -10.36 -11.50 41.78
C LEU A 374 -9.82 -12.89 41.47
N PHE A 375 -10.56 -13.65 40.66
CA PHE A 375 -10.21 -14.98 40.20
C PHE A 375 -10.16 -15.01 38.67
N LEU A 376 -9.18 -15.71 38.13
CA LEU A 376 -9.15 -16.13 36.74
C LEU A 376 -9.74 -17.55 36.68
N ASN A 377 -10.97 -17.65 36.19
CA ASN A 377 -11.60 -18.95 35.95
C ASN A 377 -11.17 -19.47 34.58
N VAL A 378 -10.80 -20.75 34.56
CA VAL A 378 -10.60 -21.53 33.35
C VAL A 378 -11.79 -22.46 33.21
N LEU A 379 -12.46 -22.41 32.06
CA LEU A 379 -13.63 -23.22 31.77
C LEU A 379 -13.38 -24.10 30.55
N VAL A 380 -13.87 -25.33 30.61
CA VAL A 380 -13.94 -26.24 29.46
C VAL A 380 -15.41 -26.54 29.22
N ASN A 381 -15.90 -26.22 28.02
CA ASN A 381 -17.30 -26.42 27.62
C ASN A 381 -18.33 -25.80 28.59
N GLY A 382 -17.97 -24.64 29.16
CA GLY A 382 -18.80 -23.91 30.12
C GLY A 382 -18.70 -24.40 31.57
N GLU A 383 -17.94 -25.47 31.85
CA GLU A 383 -17.69 -25.96 33.21
C GLU A 383 -16.36 -25.43 33.74
N VAL A 384 -16.36 -24.88 34.96
CA VAL A 384 -15.15 -24.33 35.60
C VAL A 384 -14.24 -25.49 36.04
N VAL A 385 -13.07 -25.60 35.40
CA VAL A 385 -12.06 -26.63 35.73
C VAL A 385 -11.09 -26.15 36.80
N GLU A 386 -10.78 -24.85 36.85
CA GLU A 386 -9.89 -24.26 37.85
C GLU A 386 -10.22 -22.78 38.06
N SER A 387 -10.00 -22.27 39.29
CA SER A 387 -10.21 -20.87 39.65
C SER A 387 -8.97 -20.30 40.34
N LEU A 388 -8.17 -19.54 39.60
CA LEU A 388 -6.86 -19.06 40.05
C LEU A 388 -6.96 -17.66 40.69
N PRO A 389 -6.60 -17.47 41.97
CA PRO A 389 -6.68 -16.15 42.61
C PRO A 389 -5.58 -15.21 42.09
N LEU A 390 -5.97 -14.04 41.59
CA LEU A 390 -5.04 -13.00 41.13
C LEU A 390 -4.39 -12.31 42.34
N LYS A 391 -3.06 -12.43 42.49
CA LYS A 391 -2.30 -11.87 43.60
C LYS A 391 -1.24 -10.89 43.10
N ARG A 392 -0.82 -9.91 43.92
CA ARG A 392 0.24 -8.97 43.52
C ARG A 392 1.56 -9.64 43.11
N MET A 393 1.86 -10.83 43.65
CA MET A 393 3.06 -11.61 43.31
C MET A 393 2.99 -12.23 41.90
N THR A 394 1.80 -12.58 41.40
CA THR A 394 1.59 -13.21 40.09
C THR A 394 1.48 -12.17 38.95
N ALA A 395 1.48 -10.88 39.27
CA ALA A 395 1.32 -9.80 38.29
C ALA A 395 2.42 -9.76 37.22
N SER A 396 3.66 -10.15 37.55
CA SER A 396 4.77 -10.20 36.59
C SER A 396 4.78 -11.47 35.72
N GLY A 397 3.85 -12.41 35.94
CA GLY A 397 3.80 -13.71 35.28
C GLY A 397 3.77 -14.86 36.29
N ALA A 398 2.91 -15.86 36.04
CA ALA A 398 2.81 -17.12 36.75
C ALA A 398 2.53 -18.26 35.75
N ASP A 399 3.03 -19.45 36.05
CA ASP A 399 2.81 -20.66 35.26
C ASP A 399 2.06 -21.67 36.17
N GLU A 400 0.90 -22.14 35.73
CA GLU A 400 0.05 -23.09 36.44
C GLU A 400 -0.23 -24.30 35.55
N VAL A 401 -0.36 -25.48 36.15
CA VAL A 401 -0.67 -26.72 35.43
C VAL A 401 -2.04 -27.21 35.86
N ILE A 402 -2.98 -27.22 34.93
CA ILE A 402 -4.39 -27.55 35.17
C ILE A 402 -4.69 -28.90 34.52
N GLN A 403 -5.10 -29.87 35.34
CA GLN A 403 -5.52 -31.18 34.85
C GLN A 403 -6.97 -31.12 34.39
N ILE A 404 -7.21 -31.40 33.11
CA ILE A 404 -8.55 -31.37 32.53
C ILE A 404 -9.10 -32.80 32.52
N ASN A 405 -10.27 -32.98 33.14
CA ASN A 405 -10.96 -34.26 33.10
C ASN A 405 -11.40 -34.59 31.66
N PRO A 406 -10.94 -35.69 31.05
CA PRO A 406 -11.30 -36.05 29.68
C PRO A 406 -12.81 -36.25 29.46
N PHE A 407 -13.58 -36.53 30.52
CA PHE A 407 -15.05 -36.65 30.42
C PHE A 407 -15.77 -35.32 30.13
N LEU A 408 -15.09 -34.19 30.32
CA LEU A 408 -15.61 -32.87 29.93
C LEU A 408 -15.45 -32.61 28.43
N LEU A 409 -14.65 -33.43 27.74
CA LEU A 409 -14.34 -33.25 26.32
C LEU A 409 -15.35 -33.98 25.43
N SER A 410 -15.74 -33.32 24.36
CA SER A 410 -16.61 -33.80 23.29
C SER A 410 -15.94 -33.62 21.93
N ASP A 411 -16.65 -33.82 20.83
CA ASP A 411 -16.13 -33.62 19.46
C ASP A 411 -15.62 -32.18 19.22
N TYR A 412 -16.40 -31.19 19.67
CA TYR A 412 -16.09 -29.76 19.56
C TYR A 412 -16.07 -29.17 20.96
N ASN A 413 -14.95 -28.55 21.32
CA ASN A 413 -14.71 -28.06 22.65
C ASN A 413 -14.37 -26.57 22.63
N THR A 414 -14.62 -25.94 23.76
CA THR A 414 -14.27 -24.54 24.00
C THR A 414 -13.49 -24.43 25.29
N LEU A 415 -12.31 -23.84 25.23
CA LEU A 415 -11.52 -23.43 26.37
C LEU A 415 -11.76 -21.93 26.61
N SER A 416 -12.37 -21.56 27.73
CA SER A 416 -12.71 -20.17 28.04
C SER A 416 -11.96 -19.67 29.25
N PHE A 417 -11.56 -18.40 29.20
CA PHE A 417 -10.89 -17.70 30.29
C PHE A 417 -11.72 -16.48 30.67
N GLN A 418 -12.01 -16.32 31.96
CA GLN A 418 -12.78 -15.16 32.44
C GLN A 418 -12.25 -14.68 33.79
N ILE A 419 -12.23 -13.36 33.98
CA ILE A 419 -11.93 -12.76 35.28
C ILE A 419 -13.25 -12.55 36.00
N VAL A 420 -13.37 -13.13 37.20
CA VAL A 420 -14.57 -13.05 38.02
C VAL A 420 -14.23 -12.44 39.37
N GLY A 421 -15.10 -11.55 39.84
CA GLY A 421 -14.96 -10.86 41.11
C GLY A 421 -16.30 -10.30 41.55
N SER A 422 -16.44 -10.09 42.85
CA SER A 422 -17.50 -9.25 43.36
C SER A 422 -17.10 -7.79 43.13
N GLN A 423 -18.02 -7.00 42.61
CA GLN A 423 -17.89 -5.55 42.61
C GLN A 423 -19.16 -5.04 43.29
N ASP A 424 -19.02 -4.09 44.22
CA ASP A 424 -20.15 -3.25 44.60
C ASP A 424 -20.61 -2.51 43.33
N GLU A 425 -21.78 -2.90 42.80
CA GLU A 425 -22.38 -2.50 41.50
C GLU A 425 -22.62 -0.98 41.32
N CYS A 426 -22.13 -0.12 42.20
CA CYS A 426 -22.46 1.31 42.22
C CYS A 426 -21.25 2.21 42.61
N SER A 427 -20.00 1.81 42.27
CA SER A 427 -18.82 2.71 42.40
C SER A 427 -18.52 3.42 41.07
N ALA A 428 -18.61 4.75 41.08
CA ALA A 428 -18.54 5.62 39.90
C ALA A 428 -17.10 5.95 39.44
N GLU A 429 -16.10 5.16 39.82
CA GLU A 429 -14.71 5.37 39.41
C GLU A 429 -14.17 4.14 38.65
N PRO A 430 -13.90 4.24 37.33
CA PRO A 430 -13.21 3.20 36.58
C PRO A 430 -11.70 3.25 36.88
N GLU A 431 -11.32 3.08 38.15
CA GLU A 431 -9.90 3.12 38.57
C GLU A 431 -9.21 1.76 38.54
N SER A 432 -9.86 0.69 38.04
CA SER A 432 -9.14 -0.56 37.79
C SER A 432 -9.58 -1.25 36.50
N ASN A 433 -9.00 -0.81 35.37
CA ASN A 433 -8.89 -1.66 34.17
C ASN A 433 -7.96 -2.83 34.51
N VAL A 434 -8.43 -3.77 35.33
CA VAL A 434 -7.70 -5.01 35.61
C VAL A 434 -7.67 -5.80 34.32
N THR A 435 -6.46 -6.04 33.84
CA THR A 435 -6.22 -6.83 32.63
C THR A 435 -5.39 -8.03 32.99
N ALA A 436 -5.73 -9.19 32.43
CA ALA A 436 -4.89 -10.38 32.46
C ALA A 436 -4.48 -10.74 31.04
N LEU A 437 -3.28 -11.31 30.88
CA LEU A 437 -2.74 -11.71 29.60
C LEU A 437 -2.32 -13.17 29.67
N ILE A 438 -2.88 -13.99 28.79
CA ILE A 438 -2.49 -15.39 28.60
C ILE A 438 -1.38 -15.43 27.55
N SER A 439 -0.22 -15.94 27.95
CA SER A 439 1.00 -16.00 27.15
C SER A 439 0.94 -17.11 26.09
N GLN A 440 1.69 -16.96 24.99
CA GLN A 440 1.95 -18.01 23.97
C GLN A 440 2.58 -19.27 24.54
N ARG A 441 3.21 -19.16 25.72
CA ARG A 441 3.77 -20.32 26.42
C ARG A 441 2.70 -21.26 26.95
N SER A 442 1.43 -20.83 27.00
CA SER A 442 0.33 -21.67 27.44
C SER A 442 0.04 -22.75 26.40
N MET A 443 -0.02 -24.01 26.82
CA MET A 443 -0.20 -25.16 25.93
C MET A 443 -1.24 -26.13 26.48
N LEU A 444 -2.17 -26.54 25.63
CA LEU A 444 -3.09 -27.65 25.86
C LEU A 444 -2.43 -28.93 25.32
N SER A 445 -2.10 -29.85 26.22
CA SER A 445 -1.54 -31.16 25.93
C SER A 445 -2.60 -32.23 26.10
N MET A 446 -2.86 -33.01 25.06
CA MET A 446 -3.84 -34.09 25.03
C MET A 446 -3.15 -35.40 24.67
N LYS A 447 -3.33 -36.42 25.51
CA LYS A 447 -2.92 -37.78 25.19
C LYS A 447 -4.10 -38.53 24.59
N GLN A 448 -4.04 -38.82 23.31
CA GLN A 448 -5.11 -39.48 22.58
C GLN A 448 -4.77 -40.95 22.31
N ARG A 449 -5.82 -41.76 22.18
CA ARG A 449 -5.75 -43.14 21.69
C ARG A 449 -6.58 -43.26 20.42
N ARG A 450 -6.00 -43.84 19.37
CA ARG A 450 -6.71 -44.08 18.11
C ARG A 450 -7.75 -45.19 18.24
N LEU A 451 -8.87 -45.02 17.54
CA LEU A 451 -9.98 -45.95 17.45
C LEU A 451 -9.99 -46.63 16.08
N LYS A 452 -10.37 -47.91 16.09
CA LYS A 452 -10.62 -48.63 14.84
C LYS A 452 -12.03 -48.30 14.33
N LEU A 453 -12.12 -47.49 13.29
CA LEU A 453 -13.40 -47.19 12.65
C LEU A 453 -14.00 -48.46 11.99
N PRO A 454 -15.34 -48.60 11.89
CA PRO A 454 -15.96 -49.62 11.05
C PRO A 454 -15.77 -49.30 9.56
N ASN A 455 -15.86 -50.31 8.69
CA ASN A 455 -15.89 -50.10 7.25
C ASN A 455 -17.32 -49.75 6.83
N GLU A 456 -17.65 -48.46 6.79
CA GLU A 456 -18.99 -47.96 6.49
C GLU A 456 -18.91 -46.83 5.46
N LEU A 457 -19.36 -47.10 4.22
CA LEU A 457 -19.36 -46.12 3.13
C LEU A 457 -20.28 -44.94 3.43
N GLY A 458 -21.38 -45.14 4.15
CA GLY A 458 -22.29 -44.06 4.55
C GLY A 458 -21.67 -43.01 5.48
N LYS A 459 -20.44 -43.24 5.97
CA LYS A 459 -19.68 -42.26 6.78
C LYS A 459 -18.66 -41.45 5.97
N LEU A 460 -18.51 -41.70 4.67
CA LEU A 460 -17.64 -40.89 3.82
C LEU A 460 -18.06 -39.41 3.90
N PRO A 461 -17.10 -38.47 3.95
CA PRO A 461 -15.68 -38.61 3.61
C PRO A 461 -14.75 -39.13 4.74
N LEU A 462 -15.25 -39.51 5.92
CA LEU A 462 -14.41 -40.02 7.00
C LEU A 462 -13.75 -41.37 6.62
N PRO A 463 -12.48 -41.63 6.97
CA PRO A 463 -11.54 -40.76 7.69
C PRO A 463 -10.61 -39.92 6.77
N PHE A 464 -10.89 -39.86 5.46
CA PHE A 464 -10.07 -39.13 4.48
C PHE A 464 -10.20 -37.61 4.63
N PHE A 465 -11.36 -37.15 5.10
CA PHE A 465 -11.57 -35.79 5.60
C PHE A 465 -12.42 -35.87 6.86
N ASP A 466 -11.92 -35.31 7.97
CA ASP A 466 -12.68 -35.07 9.19
C ASP A 466 -12.77 -33.56 9.42
N PRO A 467 -13.96 -32.93 9.43
CA PRO A 467 -14.08 -31.50 9.70
C PRO A 467 -13.56 -31.08 11.09
N ARG A 468 -13.40 -32.04 12.02
CA ARG A 468 -12.86 -31.83 13.36
C ARG A 468 -11.32 -31.80 13.41
N ASP A 469 -10.67 -32.21 12.34
CA ASP A 469 -9.21 -32.15 12.25
C ASP A 469 -8.80 -30.73 11.85
N PRO A 470 -7.88 -30.06 12.58
CA PRO A 470 -7.40 -28.74 12.20
C PRO A 470 -6.29 -28.78 11.13
N ASP A 471 -5.61 -29.91 10.95
CA ASP A 471 -4.44 -30.03 10.05
C ASP A 471 -4.84 -30.04 8.57
N PRO A 472 -3.99 -29.60 7.63
CA PRO A 472 -4.26 -29.73 6.20
C PRO A 472 -4.53 -31.19 5.81
N VAL A 473 -5.47 -31.40 4.87
CA VAL A 473 -5.80 -32.76 4.41
C VAL A 473 -4.61 -33.34 3.65
N ASN A 474 -4.13 -34.51 4.06
CA ASN A 474 -3.10 -35.27 3.35
C ASN A 474 -3.60 -36.68 3.05
N VAL A 475 -3.91 -36.95 1.78
CA VAL A 475 -4.41 -38.26 1.33
C VAL A 475 -3.56 -38.79 0.19
N ALA A 476 -3.13 -40.04 0.33
CA ALA A 476 -2.36 -40.74 -0.68
C ALA A 476 -3.28 -41.44 -1.69
N PHE A 477 -3.01 -41.27 -2.97
CA PHE A 477 -3.62 -41.97 -4.10
C PHE A 477 -2.67 -43.05 -4.60
N ALA A 478 -3.12 -44.30 -4.66
CA ALA A 478 -2.34 -45.42 -5.17
C ALA A 478 -2.87 -45.89 -6.53
N PHE A 479 -1.93 -46.10 -7.45
CA PHE A 479 -2.17 -46.63 -8.78
C PHE A 479 -1.31 -47.87 -9.01
N SER A 480 -1.75 -48.71 -9.93
CA SER A 480 -1.02 -49.91 -10.35
C SER A 480 0.26 -49.56 -11.09
N GLU A 481 0.16 -48.70 -12.11
CA GLU A 481 1.26 -48.14 -12.89
C GLU A 481 0.95 -46.68 -13.26
N ALA A 482 1.63 -46.12 -14.27
CA ALA A 482 1.32 -44.79 -14.78
C ALA A 482 -0.16 -44.74 -15.25
N PRO A 483 -1.04 -43.95 -14.61
CA PRO A 483 -2.47 -44.00 -14.86
C PRO A 483 -2.84 -43.45 -16.24
N ALA A 484 -3.84 -44.06 -16.87
CA ALA A 484 -4.47 -43.51 -18.08
C ALA A 484 -5.21 -42.19 -17.80
N GLN A 485 -5.50 -41.43 -18.86
CA GLN A 485 -6.17 -40.12 -18.77
C GLN A 485 -7.50 -40.17 -18.02
N ASP A 486 -8.39 -41.12 -18.36
CA ASP A 486 -9.67 -41.32 -17.66
C ASP A 486 -9.51 -41.56 -16.16
N VAL A 487 -8.45 -42.28 -15.77
CA VAL A 487 -8.15 -42.59 -14.36
C VAL A 487 -7.65 -41.35 -13.63
N LEU A 488 -6.86 -40.50 -14.31
CA LEU A 488 -6.45 -39.20 -13.78
C LEU A 488 -7.65 -38.25 -13.64
N GLU A 489 -8.56 -38.20 -14.60
CA GLU A 489 -9.79 -37.41 -14.50
C GLU A 489 -10.65 -37.86 -13.32
N ALA A 490 -10.83 -39.17 -13.15
CA ALA A 490 -11.53 -39.75 -12.01
C ALA A 490 -10.85 -39.40 -10.67
N ALA A 491 -9.52 -39.51 -10.60
CA ALA A 491 -8.76 -39.16 -9.40
C ALA A 491 -8.79 -37.65 -9.11
N GLY A 492 -8.77 -36.82 -10.15
CA GLY A 492 -8.92 -35.37 -10.08
C GLY A 492 -10.29 -34.96 -9.56
N ALA A 493 -11.37 -35.65 -9.95
CA ALA A 493 -12.70 -35.43 -9.39
C ALA A 493 -12.73 -35.70 -7.87
N VAL A 494 -12.11 -36.80 -7.41
CA VAL A 494 -12.03 -37.13 -5.97
C VAL A 494 -11.12 -36.16 -5.21
N SER A 495 -9.97 -35.78 -5.77
CA SER A 495 -9.05 -34.84 -5.12
C SER A 495 -9.63 -33.42 -5.02
N SER A 496 -10.31 -32.93 -6.07
CA SER A 496 -11.03 -31.65 -6.05
C SER A 496 -12.21 -31.66 -5.09
N TRP A 497 -12.92 -32.77 -4.92
CA TRP A 497 -13.96 -32.90 -3.89
C TRP A 497 -13.38 -32.79 -2.47
N LEU A 498 -12.30 -33.52 -2.17
CA LEU A 498 -11.60 -33.40 -0.89
C LEU A 498 -11.03 -31.99 -0.68
N GLY A 499 -10.50 -31.38 -1.75
CA GLY A 499 -10.04 -29.99 -1.75
C GLY A 499 -11.16 -28.99 -1.48
N ALA A 500 -12.34 -29.18 -2.08
CA ALA A 500 -13.54 -28.38 -1.83
C ALA A 500 -13.96 -28.43 -0.36
N LEU A 501 -13.94 -29.61 0.25
CA LEU A 501 -14.22 -29.78 1.68
C LEU A 501 -13.16 -29.12 2.57
N ALA A 502 -11.90 -29.10 2.13
CA ALA A 502 -10.75 -28.60 2.88
C ALA A 502 -10.35 -27.16 2.54
N ALA A 503 -11.17 -26.41 1.79
CA ALA A 503 -10.81 -25.09 1.25
C ALA A 503 -10.28 -24.09 2.29
N TYR A 504 -10.71 -24.18 3.55
CA TYR A 504 -10.33 -23.29 4.64
C TYR A 504 -8.97 -23.62 5.29
N ARG A 505 -8.41 -24.81 5.06
CA ARG A 505 -7.15 -25.31 5.66
C ARG A 505 -6.16 -25.91 4.67
N GLY A 506 -6.57 -26.09 3.42
CA GLY A 506 -5.77 -26.67 2.34
C GLY A 506 -5.80 -28.20 2.30
N ALA A 507 -5.45 -28.74 1.13
CA ALA A 507 -5.30 -30.17 0.90
C ALA A 507 -4.09 -30.44 -0.01
N GLU A 508 -3.26 -31.41 0.38
CA GLU A 508 -2.14 -31.93 -0.40
C GLU A 508 -2.38 -33.41 -0.69
N PHE A 509 -2.12 -33.84 -1.91
CA PHE A 509 -2.32 -35.22 -2.35
C PHE A 509 -1.01 -35.80 -2.88
N THR A 510 -0.71 -37.03 -2.44
CA THR A 510 0.48 -37.76 -2.87
C THR A 510 0.09 -38.94 -3.74
N ALA A 511 0.83 -39.20 -4.80
CA ALA A 511 0.58 -40.33 -5.70
C ALA A 511 1.67 -41.40 -5.53
N HIS A 512 1.25 -42.67 -5.48
CA HIS A 512 2.12 -43.84 -5.49
C HIS A 512 1.89 -44.64 -6.78
N LEU A 513 2.97 -44.90 -7.51
CA LEU A 513 2.94 -45.65 -8.77
C LEU A 513 3.69 -46.99 -8.61
N GLY A 514 3.37 -47.99 -9.44
CA GLY A 514 4.09 -49.28 -9.44
C GLY A 514 3.67 -50.23 -8.32
N GLY A 515 2.58 -49.92 -7.63
CA GLY A 515 2.02 -50.75 -6.57
C GLY A 515 2.69 -50.60 -5.22
N ASP A 516 3.46 -49.56 -4.94
CA ASP A 516 3.87 -49.27 -3.57
C ASP A 516 2.64 -49.02 -2.69
N ARG A 517 2.64 -49.58 -1.48
CA ARG A 517 1.52 -49.42 -0.54
C ARG A 517 1.68 -48.09 0.22
N PRO A 518 0.76 -47.12 0.04
CA PRO A 518 0.78 -45.88 0.80
C PRO A 518 0.59 -46.13 2.29
N LYS A 519 1.16 -45.28 3.15
CA LYS A 519 0.91 -45.31 4.59
C LYS A 519 -0.35 -44.52 4.93
N GLY A 520 -1.06 -44.93 5.99
CA GLY A 520 -2.20 -44.16 6.50
C GLY A 520 -3.47 -44.33 5.65
N ASN A 521 -4.39 -43.36 5.76
CA ASN A 521 -5.61 -43.34 4.98
C ASN A 521 -5.29 -43.07 3.50
N SER A 522 -5.74 -43.94 2.60
CA SER A 522 -5.43 -43.85 1.18
C SER A 522 -6.59 -44.21 0.25
N ILE A 523 -6.55 -43.68 -0.96
CA ILE A 523 -7.51 -43.94 -2.02
C ILE A 523 -6.80 -44.74 -3.11
N VAL A 524 -7.39 -45.85 -3.55
CA VAL A 524 -6.81 -46.69 -4.60
C VAL A 524 -7.75 -46.70 -5.79
N MET A 525 -7.20 -46.34 -6.94
CA MET A 525 -7.88 -46.41 -8.23
C MET A 525 -7.50 -47.74 -8.88
N ALA A 526 -8.46 -48.62 -9.12
CA ALA A 526 -8.17 -49.95 -9.68
C ALA A 526 -9.30 -50.51 -10.55
N THR A 527 -8.91 -51.23 -11.60
CA THR A 527 -9.80 -52.06 -12.41
C THR A 527 -9.51 -53.55 -12.19
N LEU A 528 -10.27 -54.44 -12.83
CA LEU A 528 -10.01 -55.88 -12.77
C LEU A 528 -8.62 -56.25 -13.31
N THR A 529 -8.20 -55.59 -14.40
CA THR A 529 -6.94 -55.84 -15.10
C THR A 529 -5.80 -54.98 -14.59
N ASP A 530 -6.10 -53.78 -14.08
CA ASP A 530 -5.11 -52.81 -13.63
C ASP A 530 -5.26 -52.50 -12.13
N LYS A 531 -4.43 -53.12 -11.29
CA LYS A 531 -4.49 -53.00 -9.83
C LYS A 531 -3.11 -53.17 -9.17
N PRO A 532 -2.84 -52.51 -8.04
CA PRO A 532 -1.61 -52.72 -7.27
C PRO A 532 -1.37 -54.19 -6.92
N TYR A 533 -0.11 -54.65 -7.00
CA TYR A 533 0.24 -56.08 -6.84
C TYR A 533 -0.15 -56.68 -5.47
N TRP A 534 -0.26 -55.84 -4.44
CA TRP A 534 -0.64 -56.25 -3.09
C TRP A 534 -2.15 -56.28 -2.86
N LEU A 535 -2.95 -55.78 -3.80
CA LEU A 535 -4.39 -55.69 -3.67
C LEU A 535 -5.09 -56.89 -4.29
N THR A 536 -5.67 -57.73 -3.44
CA THR A 536 -6.55 -58.82 -3.88
C THR A 536 -7.99 -58.30 -3.98
N LEU A 537 -8.50 -58.19 -5.21
CA LEU A 537 -9.88 -57.79 -5.46
C LEU A 537 -10.78 -59.04 -5.61
N PRO A 538 -11.96 -59.09 -4.96
CA PRO A 538 -13.03 -60.01 -5.35
C PRO A 538 -13.65 -59.59 -6.68
N LEU A 539 -14.62 -60.35 -7.19
CA LEU A 539 -15.32 -60.02 -8.44
C LEU A 539 -15.90 -58.59 -8.38
N VAL A 540 -15.60 -57.78 -9.41
CA VAL A 540 -16.14 -56.42 -9.60
C VAL A 540 -17.26 -56.54 -10.64
N GLU A 541 -18.50 -56.40 -10.20
CA GLU A 541 -19.70 -56.60 -11.04
C GLU A 541 -20.06 -55.36 -11.88
N GLY A 542 -19.51 -54.20 -11.51
CA GLY A 542 -19.71 -52.90 -12.18
C GLY A 542 -18.98 -51.75 -11.46
N PRO A 543 -19.31 -50.48 -11.76
CA PRO A 543 -18.81 -49.32 -11.03
C PRO A 543 -19.11 -49.47 -9.54
N SER A 544 -18.10 -49.45 -8.68
CA SER A 544 -18.28 -49.76 -7.26
C SER A 544 -17.28 -49.07 -6.36
N LEU A 545 -17.68 -48.89 -5.10
CA LEU A 545 -16.84 -48.37 -4.02
C LEU A 545 -16.68 -49.45 -2.95
N ARG A 546 -15.48 -49.56 -2.39
CA ARG A 546 -15.22 -50.48 -1.27
C ARG A 546 -14.31 -49.86 -0.23
N LEU A 547 -14.67 -49.96 1.04
CA LEU A 547 -13.84 -49.53 2.15
C LEU A 547 -13.23 -50.75 2.86
N ILE A 548 -11.89 -50.79 2.95
CA ILE A 548 -11.15 -51.85 3.64
C ILE A 548 -10.26 -51.27 4.76
N ASN A 549 -9.84 -52.12 5.70
CA ASN A 549 -8.79 -51.74 6.65
C ASN A 549 -7.44 -51.74 5.93
N HIS A 550 -6.55 -50.82 6.31
CA HIS A 550 -5.17 -50.86 5.85
C HIS A 550 -4.48 -52.14 6.40
N PRO A 551 -3.80 -52.96 5.57
CA PRO A 551 -3.24 -54.25 6.00
C PRO A 551 -2.21 -54.15 7.12
N ASP A 552 -1.36 -53.12 7.08
CA ASP A 552 -0.28 -52.93 8.05
C ASP A 552 -0.63 -51.95 9.18
N ASP A 553 -1.79 -51.28 9.08
CA ASP A 553 -2.25 -50.30 10.07
C ASP A 553 -3.75 -50.47 10.32
N PRO A 554 -4.14 -51.13 11.43
CA PRO A 554 -5.54 -51.43 11.70
C PRO A 554 -6.40 -50.17 11.98
N TYR A 555 -5.79 -49.00 12.18
CA TYR A 555 -6.48 -47.73 12.43
C TYR A 555 -6.76 -46.95 11.15
N SER A 556 -6.02 -47.23 10.08
CA SER A 556 -6.17 -46.54 8.80
C SER A 556 -7.09 -47.29 7.83
N LYS A 557 -7.67 -46.56 6.88
CA LYS A 557 -8.60 -47.07 5.87
C LYS A 557 -8.07 -46.91 4.45
N ILE A 558 -8.49 -47.83 3.60
CA ILE A 558 -8.27 -47.72 2.16
C ILE A 558 -9.63 -47.69 1.46
N LEU A 559 -9.90 -46.62 0.72
CA LEU A 559 -11.06 -46.51 -0.16
C LEU A 559 -10.66 -46.97 -1.56
N LEU A 560 -11.29 -48.04 -2.01
CA LEU A 560 -11.12 -48.57 -3.36
C LEU A 560 -12.21 -47.98 -4.26
N VAL A 561 -11.81 -47.26 -5.30
CA VAL A 561 -12.67 -46.82 -6.39
C VAL A 561 -12.47 -47.76 -7.56
N LEU A 562 -13.51 -48.54 -7.88
CA LEU A 562 -13.42 -49.74 -8.71
C LEU A 562 -14.33 -49.67 -9.93
N GLY A 563 -13.88 -50.29 -11.01
CA GLY A 563 -14.68 -50.53 -12.23
C GLY A 563 -14.14 -51.72 -13.03
N ARG A 564 -14.94 -52.24 -13.97
CA ARG A 564 -14.45 -53.29 -14.89
C ARG A 564 -13.47 -52.71 -15.92
N ASN A 565 -13.64 -51.44 -16.27
CA ASN A 565 -12.81 -50.64 -17.15
C ASN A 565 -12.66 -49.20 -16.59
N THR A 566 -11.94 -48.33 -17.30
CA THR A 566 -11.70 -46.94 -16.88
C THR A 566 -12.97 -46.08 -16.88
N GLU A 567 -13.89 -46.32 -17.82
CA GLU A 567 -15.18 -45.62 -17.89
C GLU A 567 -16.04 -45.86 -16.63
N GLU A 568 -16.17 -47.11 -16.19
CA GLU A 568 -16.90 -47.45 -14.97
C GLU A 568 -16.19 -46.93 -13.72
N LEU A 569 -14.87 -46.95 -13.69
CA LEU A 569 -14.09 -46.36 -12.59
C LEU A 569 -14.38 -44.86 -12.48
N LYS A 570 -14.47 -44.15 -13.61
CA LYS A 570 -14.87 -42.74 -13.66
C LYS A 570 -16.31 -42.56 -13.14
N VAL A 571 -17.27 -43.40 -13.55
CA VAL A 571 -18.63 -43.37 -12.98
C VAL A 571 -18.63 -43.55 -11.46
N ALA A 572 -17.85 -44.49 -10.93
CA ALA A 572 -17.73 -44.70 -9.48
C ALA A 572 -17.17 -43.47 -8.75
N ALA A 573 -16.14 -42.83 -9.31
CA ALA A 573 -15.58 -41.58 -8.78
C ALA A 573 -16.58 -40.43 -8.80
N HIS A 574 -17.31 -40.25 -9.91
CA HIS A 574 -18.33 -39.21 -10.04
C HIS A 574 -19.50 -39.41 -9.07
N THR A 575 -19.95 -40.64 -8.86
CA THR A 575 -20.97 -40.95 -7.86
C THR A 575 -20.48 -40.63 -6.46
N LEU A 576 -19.23 -40.96 -6.11
CA LEU A 576 -18.64 -40.62 -4.81
C LEU A 576 -18.70 -39.11 -4.53
N VAL A 577 -18.36 -38.28 -5.50
CA VAL A 577 -18.23 -36.82 -5.31
C VAL A 577 -19.54 -36.05 -5.51
N SER A 578 -20.60 -36.71 -5.99
CA SER A 578 -21.91 -36.09 -6.23
C SER A 578 -22.62 -35.64 -4.94
N GLY A 579 -22.14 -36.07 -3.75
CA GLY A 579 -22.72 -35.72 -2.45
C GLY A 579 -23.93 -36.59 -2.05
N GLU A 580 -24.54 -37.28 -3.01
CA GLU A 580 -25.55 -38.31 -2.76
C GLU A 580 -24.83 -39.65 -2.64
N ASN A 581 -24.41 -40.03 -1.42
CA ASN A 581 -23.82 -41.35 -1.18
C ASN A 581 -24.90 -42.34 -0.72
N PRO A 582 -25.45 -43.18 -1.62
CA PRO A 582 -26.52 -44.11 -1.27
C PRO A 582 -26.01 -45.38 -0.57
N PHE A 583 -24.70 -45.54 -0.38
CA PHE A 583 -24.11 -46.82 0.01
C PHE A 583 -24.11 -47.02 1.53
N ALA A 584 -24.63 -48.17 1.96
CA ALA A 584 -24.51 -48.69 3.31
C ALA A 584 -23.55 -49.90 3.36
N GLY A 585 -22.80 -50.05 4.44
CA GLY A 585 -21.82 -51.11 4.66
C GLY A 585 -20.46 -50.84 4.01
N SER A 586 -19.66 -51.89 3.82
CA SER A 586 -18.27 -51.78 3.35
C SER A 586 -18.10 -51.80 1.83
N TYR A 587 -19.17 -52.10 1.07
CA TYR A 587 -19.15 -52.25 -0.38
C TYR A 587 -20.48 -51.79 -0.99
N GLY A 588 -20.43 -51.04 -2.09
CA GLY A 588 -21.60 -50.59 -2.82
C GLY A 588 -21.35 -50.58 -4.33
N VAL A 589 -22.36 -51.00 -5.10
CA VAL A 589 -22.35 -50.97 -6.57
C VAL A 589 -23.25 -49.84 -7.06
N VAL A 590 -22.75 -49.03 -7.99
CA VAL A 590 -23.50 -47.94 -8.60
C VAL A 590 -24.46 -48.53 -9.65
N GLU A 591 -25.76 -48.57 -9.33
CA GLU A 591 -26.78 -49.14 -10.23
C GLU A 591 -27.15 -48.19 -11.39
N ASN A 592 -27.20 -46.88 -11.12
CA ASN A 592 -27.43 -45.83 -12.11
C ASN A 592 -26.30 -44.79 -12.00
N GLY A 593 -25.44 -44.72 -13.02
CA GLY A 593 -24.37 -43.73 -13.05
C GLY A 593 -24.94 -42.30 -13.00
N VAL A 594 -24.51 -41.52 -12.01
CA VAL A 594 -24.85 -40.10 -11.93
C VAL A 594 -23.88 -39.34 -12.82
N LEU A 595 -24.29 -39.03 -14.05
CA LEU A 595 -23.60 -38.03 -14.86
C LEU A 595 -23.82 -36.65 -14.22
N ALA A 596 -22.74 -35.96 -13.88
CA ALA A 596 -22.83 -34.61 -13.34
C ALA A 596 -23.59 -33.71 -14.33
N PRO A 597 -24.55 -32.90 -13.86
CA PRO A 597 -25.27 -31.99 -14.73
C PRO A 597 -24.30 -30.96 -15.32
N LYS A 598 -24.53 -30.57 -16.57
CA LYS A 598 -23.74 -29.53 -17.22
C LYS A 598 -23.84 -28.22 -16.43
N ARG A 599 -22.69 -27.69 -16.02
CA ARG A 599 -22.58 -26.43 -15.27
C ARG A 599 -22.69 -25.20 -16.17
N HIS A 600 -22.97 -24.05 -15.54
CA HIS A 600 -23.04 -22.74 -16.20
C HIS A 600 -21.88 -21.85 -15.74
N ALA A 601 -21.54 -20.82 -16.52
CA ALA A 601 -20.51 -19.87 -16.11
C ALA A 601 -20.94 -19.11 -14.85
N TYR A 602 -20.00 -18.89 -13.92
CA TYR A 602 -20.17 -18.22 -12.63
C TYR A 602 -21.10 -18.94 -11.65
N ASP A 603 -21.19 -20.27 -11.76
CA ASP A 603 -21.97 -21.12 -10.84
C ASP A 603 -21.16 -21.77 -9.71
N ALA A 604 -19.90 -21.35 -9.54
CA ALA A 604 -19.01 -21.74 -8.45
C ALA A 604 -19.66 -21.52 -7.07
N PRO A 605 -19.90 -22.58 -6.27
CA PRO A 605 -20.54 -22.45 -4.96
C PRO A 605 -19.86 -21.49 -3.99
N ASN A 606 -18.53 -21.35 -4.06
CA ASN A 606 -17.78 -20.45 -3.18
C ASN A 606 -17.83 -18.99 -3.62
N TRP A 607 -18.28 -18.69 -4.85
CA TRP A 607 -18.47 -17.32 -5.31
C TRP A 607 -19.88 -16.84 -5.04
N LEU A 608 -20.00 -15.58 -4.65
CA LEU A 608 -21.30 -14.94 -4.59
C LEU A 608 -21.85 -14.82 -6.02
N THR A 609 -23.08 -15.30 -6.24
CA THR A 609 -23.69 -15.32 -7.57
C THR A 609 -23.95 -13.91 -8.11
N THR A 610 -23.74 -13.72 -9.41
CA THR A 610 -24.03 -12.47 -10.13
C THR A 610 -25.39 -12.50 -10.82
N HIS A 611 -26.22 -13.53 -10.60
CA HIS A 611 -27.51 -13.66 -11.27
C HIS A 611 -28.70 -13.14 -10.46
N ARG A 612 -28.54 -13.04 -9.14
CA ARG A 612 -29.61 -12.63 -8.23
C ARG A 612 -29.05 -12.06 -6.93
N PRO A 613 -29.81 -11.22 -6.20
CA PRO A 613 -29.49 -10.86 -4.83
C PRO A 613 -29.38 -12.10 -3.93
N VAL A 614 -28.40 -12.10 -3.04
CA VAL A 614 -28.18 -13.17 -2.05
C VAL A 614 -28.52 -12.64 -0.67
N HIS A 615 -29.41 -13.34 0.03
CA HIS A 615 -29.88 -12.99 1.35
C HIS A 615 -29.41 -14.02 2.39
N THR A 616 -28.93 -13.54 3.54
CA THR A 616 -28.51 -14.37 4.67
C THR A 616 -29.08 -13.79 5.95
N ASP A 617 -29.68 -14.61 6.81
CA ASP A 617 -30.35 -14.18 8.04
C ASP A 617 -29.59 -14.59 9.31
N GLY A 618 -29.68 -13.74 10.35
CA GLY A 618 -29.26 -14.10 11.71
C GLY A 618 -27.75 -14.20 11.92
N MET A 619 -26.96 -13.51 11.10
CA MET A 619 -25.49 -13.56 11.13
C MET A 619 -24.90 -12.25 11.67
N LYS A 620 -23.85 -12.36 12.49
CA LYS A 620 -23.05 -11.19 12.94
C LYS A 620 -21.88 -10.87 12.00
N ASN A 621 -21.49 -11.85 11.21
CA ASN A 621 -20.44 -11.71 10.21
C ASN A 621 -20.84 -12.44 8.93
N LEU A 622 -20.38 -11.94 7.79
CA LEU A 622 -20.58 -12.56 6.48
C LEU A 622 -19.25 -12.61 5.75
N SER A 623 -18.78 -13.82 5.48
CA SER A 623 -17.58 -14.06 4.66
C SER A 623 -18.00 -14.56 3.28
N PHE A 624 -17.44 -13.97 2.22
CA PHE A 624 -17.79 -14.33 0.84
C PHE A 624 -16.62 -14.06 -0.13
N MET A 625 -16.62 -14.75 -1.27
CA MET A 625 -15.75 -14.45 -2.40
C MET A 625 -16.56 -13.79 -3.53
N LEU A 626 -15.86 -13.04 -4.37
CA LEU A 626 -16.42 -12.45 -5.58
C LEU A 626 -15.75 -13.07 -6.81
N PRO A 627 -16.48 -13.17 -7.95
CA PRO A 627 -15.85 -13.47 -9.23
C PRO A 627 -14.74 -12.43 -9.53
N PRO A 628 -13.52 -12.87 -9.88
CA PRO A 628 -12.36 -11.96 -10.02
C PRO A 628 -12.39 -11.11 -11.29
N ASP A 629 -13.38 -11.32 -12.15
CA ASP A 629 -13.64 -10.53 -13.36
C ASP A 629 -14.79 -9.54 -13.20
N LEU A 630 -15.32 -9.37 -11.99
CA LEU A 630 -16.32 -8.35 -11.71
C LEU A 630 -15.75 -6.95 -11.96
N PHE A 631 -16.38 -6.19 -12.86
CA PHE A 631 -15.92 -4.87 -13.25
C PHE A 631 -16.45 -3.78 -12.31
N LEU A 632 -15.60 -3.35 -11.38
CA LEU A 632 -15.93 -2.43 -10.30
C LEU A 632 -15.45 -0.98 -10.52
N TRP A 633 -14.91 -0.68 -11.71
CA TRP A 633 -14.29 0.63 -11.96
C TRP A 633 -15.34 1.75 -11.96
N ARG A 634 -15.18 2.72 -11.05
CA ARG A 634 -16.08 3.87 -10.83
C ARG A 634 -17.52 3.48 -10.45
N SER A 635 -17.74 2.32 -9.85
CA SER A 635 -19.02 2.07 -9.18
C SER A 635 -19.08 2.81 -7.85
N ASP A 636 -20.30 3.06 -7.36
CA ASP A 636 -20.54 3.65 -6.03
C ASP A 636 -20.24 2.65 -4.89
N GLY A 637 -19.82 1.42 -5.23
CA GLY A 637 -19.59 0.30 -4.31
C GLY A 637 -20.56 -0.86 -4.57
N ILE A 638 -20.38 -1.99 -3.87
CA ILE A 638 -21.32 -3.12 -3.93
C ILE A 638 -22.47 -2.83 -2.98
N PRO A 639 -23.74 -2.81 -3.44
CA PRO A 639 -24.88 -2.55 -2.57
C PRO A 639 -25.06 -3.68 -1.55
N LEU A 640 -25.18 -3.28 -0.29
CA LEU A 640 -25.44 -4.14 0.87
C LEU A 640 -26.68 -3.61 1.59
N ASP A 641 -27.78 -4.36 1.56
CA ASP A 641 -28.94 -4.10 2.43
C ASP A 641 -28.76 -4.88 3.73
N LEU A 642 -28.55 -4.16 4.83
CA LEU A 642 -28.45 -4.70 6.17
C LEU A 642 -29.78 -4.49 6.90
N VAL A 643 -30.42 -5.59 7.28
CA VAL A 643 -31.52 -5.63 8.23
C VAL A 643 -30.93 -6.01 9.58
N TYR A 644 -31.17 -5.26 10.63
CA TYR A 644 -30.70 -5.62 11.96
C TYR A 644 -31.79 -5.40 13.00
N ARG A 645 -31.84 -6.30 13.98
CA ARG A 645 -32.78 -6.25 15.08
C ARG A 645 -32.07 -5.92 16.37
N TYR A 646 -32.61 -5.01 17.17
CA TYR A 646 -32.05 -4.62 18.45
C TYR A 646 -33.15 -4.27 19.44
N THR A 647 -32.86 -4.36 20.74
CA THR A 647 -33.80 -3.93 21.78
C THR A 647 -33.46 -2.48 22.14
N PRO A 648 -34.28 -1.48 21.79
CA PRO A 648 -33.90 -0.09 22.02
C PRO A 648 -33.73 0.23 23.52
N ARG A 649 -32.75 1.09 23.83
CA ARG A 649 -32.51 1.66 25.17
C ARG A 649 -32.97 3.12 25.22
N ALA A 650 -32.96 3.72 26.42
CA ALA A 650 -33.52 5.05 26.69
C ALA A 650 -33.05 6.12 25.68
N VAL A 651 -33.89 7.16 25.48
CA VAL A 651 -33.51 8.37 24.73
C VAL A 651 -32.23 8.91 25.37
N ASP A 652 -31.14 9.04 24.59
CA ASP A 652 -29.77 9.41 24.99
C ASP A 652 -28.77 8.28 25.29
N ASP A 653 -29.01 7.04 24.84
CA ASP A 653 -27.98 5.98 24.83
C ASP A 653 -26.96 6.18 23.67
N PRO A 654 -25.65 6.34 23.93
CA PRO A 654 -24.63 6.51 22.90
C PRO A 654 -24.15 5.19 22.27
N SER A 655 -24.83 4.07 22.53
CA SER A 655 -24.51 2.77 21.93
C SER A 655 -24.78 2.76 20.42
N GLU A 656 -23.84 2.19 19.66
CA GLU A 656 -23.89 2.14 18.21
C GLU A 656 -23.57 0.75 17.65
N LEU A 657 -24.16 0.43 16.50
CA LEU A 657 -23.79 -0.71 15.67
C LEU A 657 -22.82 -0.23 14.59
N GLN A 658 -21.56 -0.63 14.69
CA GLN A 658 -20.53 -0.36 13.69
C GLN A 658 -20.50 -1.49 12.64
N VAL A 659 -20.39 -1.11 11.37
CA VAL A 659 -20.24 -2.04 10.25
C VAL A 659 -18.82 -1.93 9.71
N ASN A 660 -18.08 -3.03 9.77
CA ASN A 660 -16.72 -3.12 9.26
C ASN A 660 -16.69 -4.04 8.02
N PHE A 661 -15.91 -3.65 7.00
CA PHE A 661 -15.64 -4.46 5.81
C PHE A 661 -14.14 -4.65 5.65
N ASN A 662 -13.67 -5.90 5.65
CA ASN A 662 -12.25 -6.25 5.60
C ASN A 662 -11.40 -5.47 6.61
N LYS A 663 -11.87 -5.41 7.87
CA LYS A 663 -11.25 -4.66 9.00
C LYS A 663 -11.27 -3.13 8.86
N THR A 664 -11.96 -2.60 7.85
CA THR A 664 -12.12 -1.15 7.65
C THR A 664 -13.51 -0.73 8.09
N TYR A 665 -13.59 0.30 8.93
CA TYR A 665 -14.85 0.93 9.33
C TYR A 665 -15.55 1.55 8.12
N ILE A 666 -16.83 1.22 7.95
CA ILE A 666 -17.69 1.75 6.87
C ILE A 666 -18.66 2.78 7.43
N ASP A 667 -19.48 2.38 8.40
CA ASP A 667 -20.53 3.23 8.98
C ASP A 667 -20.93 2.77 10.39
N SER A 668 -21.66 3.62 11.12
CA SER A 668 -22.27 3.27 12.41
C SER A 668 -23.71 3.75 12.53
N PHE A 669 -24.51 2.97 13.24
CA PHE A 669 -25.93 3.26 13.44
C PHE A 669 -26.27 3.32 14.92
N SER A 670 -26.92 4.41 15.35
CA SER A 670 -27.39 4.56 16.73
C SER A 670 -28.43 3.50 17.09
N LEU A 671 -28.32 2.97 18.31
CA LEU A 671 -29.23 1.97 18.90
C LEU A 671 -30.13 2.56 19.99
N SER A 672 -30.27 3.89 20.02
CA SER A 672 -31.25 4.61 20.84
C SER A 672 -32.69 4.32 20.39
N ALA A 673 -33.65 4.40 21.33
CA ALA A 673 -35.07 4.41 21.00
C ALA A 673 -35.45 5.68 20.24
N ASP A 674 -36.22 5.56 19.15
CA ASP A 674 -36.84 6.72 18.50
C ASP A 674 -38.11 7.14 19.27
N SER A 675 -38.52 8.41 19.14
CA SER A 675 -39.67 8.94 19.88
C SER A 675 -41.00 8.22 19.59
N GLU A 676 -41.13 7.61 18.41
CA GLU A 676 -42.28 6.79 18.02
C GLU A 676 -42.27 5.41 18.70
N ASP A 677 -41.10 4.80 18.89
CA ASP A 677 -40.94 3.49 19.52
C ASP A 677 -41.40 3.52 20.99
N LEU A 678 -41.12 4.63 21.68
CA LEU A 678 -41.45 4.85 23.08
C LEU A 678 -42.95 5.06 23.32
N PHE A 679 -43.66 5.61 22.34
CA PHE A 679 -45.12 5.84 22.44
C PHE A 679 -45.92 4.54 22.43
N SER A 680 -45.37 3.46 21.85
CA SER A 680 -46.00 2.14 21.82
C SER A 680 -45.84 1.34 23.12
N ALA A 681 -44.91 1.75 23.99
CA ALA A 681 -44.45 0.99 25.15
C ALA A 681 -45.00 1.54 26.49
N SER A 682 -46.29 1.85 26.56
CA SER A 682 -46.96 2.22 27.82
C SER A 682 -46.99 1.03 28.79
N GLY A 683 -45.88 0.82 29.52
CA GLY A 683 -45.76 -0.14 30.62
C GLY A 683 -45.39 -1.58 30.27
N GLN A 684 -44.92 -1.88 29.04
CA GLN A 684 -44.40 -3.20 28.65
C GLN A 684 -42.93 -3.13 28.24
N ALA A 685 -42.20 -4.24 28.40
CA ALA A 685 -40.82 -4.36 27.93
C ALA A 685 -40.73 -3.99 26.43
N LEU A 686 -39.76 -3.16 26.07
CA LEU A 686 -39.56 -2.74 24.67
C LEU A 686 -39.34 -3.99 23.82
N SER A 687 -40.18 -4.15 22.80
CA SER A 687 -40.02 -5.23 21.82
C SER A 687 -38.79 -4.94 20.95
N PRO A 688 -38.08 -5.96 20.44
CA PRO A 688 -37.00 -5.76 19.49
C PRO A 688 -37.49 -4.96 18.27
N VAL A 689 -36.80 -3.86 17.96
CA VAL A 689 -37.02 -3.04 16.77
C VAL A 689 -36.15 -3.59 15.64
N GLU A 690 -36.72 -3.64 14.44
CA GLU A 690 -36.03 -3.99 13.21
C GLU A 690 -35.76 -2.72 12.41
N LYS A 691 -34.51 -2.49 12.02
CA LYS A 691 -34.10 -1.41 11.12
C LYS A 691 -33.47 -2.00 9.86
N GLN A 692 -33.73 -1.34 8.74
CA GLN A 692 -33.13 -1.67 7.45
C GLN A 692 -32.34 -0.48 6.94
N VAL A 693 -31.09 -0.71 6.55
CA VAL A 693 -30.16 0.29 6.05
C VAL A 693 -29.48 -0.22 4.79
N ARG A 694 -29.26 0.68 3.81
CA ARG A 694 -28.53 0.38 2.59
C ARG A 694 -27.15 1.02 2.65
N LEU A 695 -26.13 0.20 2.50
CA LEU A 695 -24.72 0.56 2.49
C LEU A 695 -24.10 0.22 1.13
N TYR A 696 -22.95 0.82 0.84
CA TYR A 696 -22.14 0.48 -0.33
C TYR A 696 -20.74 0.06 0.12
N LEU A 697 -20.34 -1.17 -0.23
CA LEU A 697 -19.02 -1.68 0.12
C LEU A 697 -17.95 -1.03 -0.78
N PRO A 698 -16.88 -0.48 -0.21
CA PRO A 698 -15.86 0.24 -0.97
C PRO A 698 -15.06 -0.71 -1.85
N THR A 699 -14.87 -0.33 -3.12
CA THR A 699 -14.20 -1.18 -4.11
C THR A 699 -12.69 -1.32 -3.88
N GLU A 700 -12.08 -0.38 -3.18
CA GLU A 700 -10.64 -0.33 -2.92
C GLU A 700 -10.17 -1.44 -1.96
N ASN A 701 -11.06 -1.89 -1.08
CA ASN A 701 -10.77 -2.88 -0.05
C ASN A 701 -11.25 -4.29 -0.43
N ILE A 702 -11.71 -4.49 -1.67
CA ILE A 702 -12.13 -5.82 -2.12
C ILE A 702 -10.91 -6.69 -2.33
N GLY A 703 -10.86 -7.77 -1.56
CA GLY A 703 -9.84 -8.82 -1.66
C GLY A 703 -10.41 -10.12 -2.22
N SER A 704 -9.57 -11.15 -2.25
CA SER A 704 -9.98 -12.49 -2.67
C SER A 704 -11.03 -13.10 -1.72
N TYR A 705 -10.85 -12.85 -0.43
CA TYR A 705 -11.78 -13.20 0.63
C TYR A 705 -12.27 -11.92 1.27
N ASN A 706 -13.59 -11.72 1.29
CA ASN A 706 -14.22 -10.53 1.82
C ASN A 706 -15.02 -10.88 3.07
N LYS A 707 -14.94 -10.05 4.09
CA LYS A 707 -15.62 -10.23 5.38
C LYS A 707 -16.31 -8.95 5.80
N ILE A 708 -17.59 -9.07 6.13
CA ILE A 708 -18.37 -8.04 6.82
C ILE A 708 -18.48 -8.45 8.28
N ASP A 709 -18.18 -7.53 9.19
CA ASP A 709 -18.26 -7.73 10.63
C ASP A 709 -19.15 -6.64 11.24
N LEU A 710 -20.18 -7.07 11.98
CA LEU A 710 -21.01 -6.19 12.81
C LEU A 710 -20.40 -6.12 14.21
N TYR A 711 -19.93 -4.94 14.59
CA TYR A 711 -19.37 -4.68 15.92
C TYR A 711 -20.33 -3.81 16.71
N PHE A 712 -20.71 -4.26 17.90
CA PHE A 712 -21.57 -3.50 18.81
C PHE A 712 -20.69 -2.78 19.83
N ASP A 713 -20.78 -1.45 19.85
CA ASP A 713 -20.11 -0.60 20.83
C ASP A 713 -21.13 -0.19 21.90
N ASP A 714 -21.14 -0.89 23.03
CA ASP A 714 -21.99 -0.58 24.20
C ASP A 714 -21.33 0.54 25.01
N ARG A 715 -21.78 1.77 24.80
CA ARG A 715 -21.33 2.92 25.58
C ARG A 715 -22.42 3.24 26.60
N LEU A 716 -22.25 2.78 27.83
CA LEU A 716 -23.15 3.15 28.91
C LEU A 716 -23.09 4.68 29.11
N ALA A 717 -24.24 5.34 28.90
CA ALA A 717 -24.42 6.75 29.22
C ALA A 717 -24.24 6.96 30.73
N THR A 718 -23.03 7.28 31.17
CA THR A 718 -22.81 7.82 32.52
C THR A 718 -23.37 9.23 32.54
N ASN A 719 -24.66 9.36 32.79
CA ASN A 719 -25.27 10.66 32.99
C ASN A 719 -24.64 11.25 34.26
N ARG A 720 -23.83 12.30 34.09
CA ARG A 720 -23.28 13.15 35.14
C ARG A 720 -24.44 13.87 35.83
N GLN A 721 -25.17 13.18 36.70
CA GLN A 721 -25.90 13.80 37.79
C GLN A 721 -25.27 13.31 39.08
N GLU A 722 -24.47 14.19 39.67
CA GLU A 722 -24.07 14.12 41.07
C GLU A 722 -25.32 13.82 41.91
N ASN A 723 -25.27 12.73 42.69
CA ASN A 723 -26.26 12.27 43.67
C ASN A 723 -27.50 11.51 43.17
N SER A 724 -27.31 10.31 42.60
CA SER A 724 -28.31 9.24 42.74
C SER A 724 -27.63 7.88 42.93
N PRO A 725 -27.88 7.17 44.05
CA PRO A 725 -27.48 5.77 44.16
C PRO A 725 -28.43 4.97 43.27
N CYS A 726 -27.91 4.48 42.14
CA CYS A 726 -28.59 3.52 41.27
C CYS A 726 -30.10 3.83 41.12
N ALA A 727 -30.46 4.82 40.29
CA ALA A 727 -31.85 5.20 40.02
C ALA A 727 -32.65 3.97 39.55
N ALA A 728 -33.27 3.33 40.53
CA ALA A 728 -34.03 2.12 40.45
C ALA A 728 -35.22 2.31 39.51
N GLY A 729 -35.40 1.37 38.58
CA GLY A 729 -36.69 1.26 37.91
C GLY A 729 -36.77 0.41 36.65
N TYR A 730 -35.68 0.16 35.90
CA TYR A 730 -35.83 -0.47 34.57
C TYR A 730 -34.83 -1.55 34.14
N VAL A 731 -33.82 -1.95 34.94
CA VAL A 731 -32.80 -2.90 34.46
C VAL A 731 -32.68 -4.20 35.28
N ALA A 732 -33.52 -4.43 36.29
CA ALA A 732 -33.32 -5.55 37.23
C ALA A 732 -34.50 -6.54 37.39
N SER A 733 -35.39 -6.75 36.41
CA SER A 733 -36.48 -7.74 36.59
C SER A 733 -36.91 -8.57 35.38
N THR A 734 -36.03 -8.75 34.39
CA THR A 734 -36.07 -9.94 33.53
C THR A 734 -34.63 -10.41 33.34
N GLY A 735 -34.32 -11.60 33.83
CA GLY A 735 -32.99 -12.19 33.69
C GLY A 735 -32.51 -12.18 32.25
N GLY A 736 -31.21 -11.96 32.05
CA GLY A 736 -30.52 -12.15 30.78
C GLY A 736 -31.23 -11.53 29.58
N SER A 737 -31.38 -10.20 29.53
CA SER A 737 -31.86 -9.54 28.31
C SER A 737 -30.74 -9.52 27.26
N ASN A 738 -30.69 -10.64 26.54
CA ASN A 738 -30.10 -10.85 25.23
C ASN A 738 -30.22 -9.60 24.33
N PHE A 739 -29.20 -8.74 24.31
CA PHE A 739 -29.03 -7.76 23.24
C PHE A 739 -28.47 -8.52 22.03
N LYS A 740 -29.37 -9.15 21.28
CA LYS A 740 -28.99 -9.96 20.12
C LYS A 740 -29.16 -9.11 18.87
N VAL A 741 -28.06 -8.55 18.40
CA VAL A 741 -28.00 -8.02 17.03
C VAL A 741 -27.86 -9.23 16.11
N ASP A 742 -28.98 -9.58 15.49
CA ASP A 742 -29.05 -10.52 14.38
C ASP A 742 -29.09 -9.70 13.09
N GLY A 743 -28.05 -9.82 12.27
CA GLY A 743 -27.95 -9.17 10.97
C GLY A 743 -28.50 -10.06 9.86
N GLY A 744 -29.44 -9.53 9.08
CA GLY A 744 -29.81 -10.01 7.77
C GLY A 744 -29.03 -9.23 6.71
N PHE A 745 -28.16 -9.87 5.95
CA PHE A 745 -27.42 -9.23 4.87
C PHE A 745 -28.04 -9.59 3.53
N THR A 746 -28.23 -8.61 2.66
CA THR A 746 -28.55 -8.84 1.24
C THR A 746 -27.51 -8.16 0.38
N VAL A 747 -26.77 -8.94 -0.40
CA VAL A 747 -25.75 -8.43 -1.32
C VAL A 747 -26.22 -8.68 -2.75
N ASP A 748 -26.21 -7.63 -3.58
CA ASP A 748 -26.64 -7.71 -4.99
C ASP A 748 -25.50 -7.39 -5.95
N LEU A 749 -25.12 -8.38 -6.74
CA LEU A 749 -24.10 -8.27 -7.79
C LEU A 749 -24.69 -8.25 -9.21
N SER A 750 -26.01 -8.32 -9.37
CA SER A 750 -26.67 -8.55 -10.66
C SER A 750 -26.51 -7.41 -11.67
N GLY A 751 -26.20 -6.20 -11.19
CA GLY A 751 -25.97 -5.03 -12.04
C GLY A 751 -24.53 -4.87 -12.59
N PHE A 752 -23.60 -5.73 -12.19
CA PHE A 752 -22.19 -5.60 -12.55
C PHE A 752 -21.83 -6.37 -13.82
N TYR A 753 -20.86 -5.84 -14.58
CA TYR A 753 -20.35 -6.49 -15.79
C TYR A 753 -19.19 -7.42 -15.46
N HIS A 754 -19.03 -8.49 -16.24
CA HIS A 754 -17.85 -9.34 -16.20
C HIS A 754 -16.84 -8.87 -17.26
N TYR A 755 -15.74 -8.27 -16.83
CA TYR A 755 -14.65 -7.84 -17.68
C TYR A 755 -13.33 -7.75 -16.93
N THR A 756 -12.29 -8.33 -17.51
CA THR A 756 -10.99 -8.37 -16.84
C THR A 756 -9.81 -8.50 -17.80
N GLU A 757 -8.67 -7.94 -17.40
CA GLU A 757 -7.40 -8.13 -18.12
C GLU A 757 -6.67 -9.40 -17.62
N LEU A 758 -6.20 -10.20 -18.58
CA LEU A 758 -5.35 -11.38 -18.41
C LEU A 758 -4.09 -11.23 -19.29
N PRO A 759 -3.02 -12.00 -19.09
CA PRO A 759 -2.77 -12.89 -17.96
C PRO A 759 -2.64 -12.16 -16.62
N ASN A 760 -3.12 -12.80 -15.55
CA ASN A 760 -2.96 -12.31 -14.18
C ASN A 760 -2.87 -13.49 -13.21
N LEU A 761 -1.65 -13.80 -12.78
CA LEU A 761 -1.34 -14.90 -11.86
C LEU A 761 -1.97 -14.72 -10.48
N ALA A 762 -2.27 -13.49 -10.04
CA ALA A 762 -2.98 -13.30 -8.77
C ALA A 762 -4.42 -13.84 -8.87
N LYS A 763 -5.11 -13.64 -10.00
CA LYS A 763 -6.46 -14.18 -10.23
C LYS A 763 -6.45 -15.69 -10.33
N PHE A 764 -5.45 -16.25 -11.01
CA PHE A 764 -5.27 -17.69 -11.08
C PHE A 764 -4.96 -18.30 -9.71
N ALA A 765 -3.98 -17.74 -8.99
CA ALA A 765 -3.54 -18.31 -7.72
C ALA A 765 -4.66 -18.26 -6.66
N ASN A 766 -5.31 -17.10 -6.51
CA ASN A 766 -6.33 -16.88 -5.47
C ASN A 766 -7.71 -17.46 -5.83
N HIS A 767 -8.10 -17.39 -7.11
CA HIS A 767 -9.45 -17.72 -7.55
C HIS A 767 -9.52 -18.86 -8.56
N GLY A 768 -8.39 -19.41 -9.02
CA GLY A 768 -8.36 -20.42 -10.08
C GLY A 768 -8.84 -19.90 -11.43
N PHE A 769 -8.98 -18.58 -11.61
CA PHE A 769 -9.58 -17.99 -12.81
C PHE A 769 -8.59 -17.96 -13.99
N PRO A 770 -9.03 -18.25 -15.23
CA PRO A 770 -10.41 -18.50 -15.67
C PRO A 770 -10.91 -19.94 -15.55
N PHE A 771 -10.08 -20.89 -15.09
CA PHE A 771 -10.40 -22.33 -15.04
C PHE A 771 -11.61 -22.66 -14.16
N THR A 772 -11.82 -21.89 -13.09
CA THR A 772 -12.96 -22.01 -12.15
C THR A 772 -14.19 -21.21 -12.58
N ARG A 773 -14.21 -20.63 -13.79
CA ARG A 773 -15.40 -19.97 -14.35
C ARG A 773 -16.60 -20.93 -14.36
N PHE A 774 -16.36 -22.22 -14.57
CA PHE A 774 -17.31 -23.30 -14.32
C PHE A 774 -16.87 -24.08 -13.09
N SER A 775 -17.81 -24.37 -12.19
CA SER A 775 -17.52 -25.06 -10.93
C SER A 775 -16.98 -26.48 -11.10
N ASP A 776 -17.24 -27.12 -12.24
CA ASP A 776 -16.78 -28.47 -12.59
C ASP A 776 -15.52 -28.48 -13.46
N LEU A 777 -14.96 -27.32 -13.80
CA LEU A 777 -13.81 -27.15 -14.70
C LEU A 777 -14.06 -27.67 -16.13
N SER A 778 -15.32 -27.71 -16.60
CA SER A 778 -15.71 -28.24 -17.92
C SER A 778 -15.10 -27.56 -19.16
N GLU A 779 -14.53 -26.36 -19.00
CA GLU A 779 -13.76 -25.68 -20.07
C GLU A 779 -12.24 -25.68 -19.82
N THR A 780 -11.76 -26.58 -18.95
CA THR A 780 -10.33 -26.72 -18.60
C THR A 780 -9.78 -28.05 -19.11
N ALA A 781 -8.60 -28.00 -19.73
CA ALA A 781 -7.81 -29.19 -20.01
C ALA A 781 -6.43 -29.08 -19.34
N VAL A 782 -6.05 -30.14 -18.60
CA VAL A 782 -4.74 -30.24 -17.95
C VAL A 782 -3.82 -31.08 -18.83
N VAL A 783 -2.76 -30.46 -19.34
CA VAL A 783 -1.74 -31.10 -20.16
C VAL A 783 -0.65 -31.68 -19.26
N MET A 784 -0.58 -33.00 -19.21
CA MET A 784 0.40 -33.74 -18.42
C MET A 784 1.75 -33.84 -19.16
N PRO A 785 2.88 -34.06 -18.44
CA PRO A 785 4.16 -34.34 -19.08
C PRO A 785 4.13 -35.68 -19.82
N ALA A 786 4.98 -35.83 -20.84
CA ALA A 786 5.03 -37.04 -21.67
C ALA A 786 5.37 -38.32 -20.87
N TYR A 787 6.06 -38.17 -19.73
CA TYR A 787 6.33 -39.26 -18.80
C TYR A 787 5.73 -38.93 -17.43
N LEU A 788 4.81 -39.79 -16.97
CA LEU A 788 4.17 -39.65 -15.66
C LEU A 788 5.06 -40.23 -14.56
N SER A 789 5.40 -39.38 -13.60
CA SER A 789 6.04 -39.74 -12.34
C SER A 789 5.09 -39.50 -11.15
N GLU A 790 5.39 -40.11 -10.00
CA GLU A 790 4.66 -39.85 -8.74
C GLU A 790 4.55 -38.36 -8.42
N ARG A 791 5.61 -37.58 -8.69
CA ARG A 791 5.60 -36.13 -8.49
C ARG A 791 4.66 -35.41 -9.46
N SER A 792 4.60 -35.83 -10.72
CA SER A 792 3.67 -35.23 -11.70
C SER A 792 2.22 -35.49 -11.35
N VAL A 793 1.90 -36.71 -10.91
CA VAL A 793 0.53 -37.09 -10.53
C VAL A 793 0.15 -36.42 -9.20
N SER A 794 1.05 -36.37 -8.21
CA SER A 794 0.85 -35.60 -6.97
C SER A 794 0.57 -34.13 -7.26
N ALA A 795 1.38 -33.49 -8.12
CA ALA A 795 1.19 -32.08 -8.48
C ALA A 795 -0.14 -31.85 -9.19
N PHE A 796 -0.55 -32.74 -10.09
CA PHE A 796 -1.86 -32.70 -10.73
C PHE A 796 -3.01 -32.82 -9.71
N LEU A 797 -2.98 -33.82 -8.84
CA LEU A 797 -4.04 -34.06 -7.84
C LEU A 797 -4.17 -32.89 -6.88
N THR A 798 -3.04 -32.34 -6.41
CA THR A 798 -2.99 -31.17 -5.52
C THR A 798 -3.45 -29.90 -6.23
N LEU A 799 -3.08 -29.70 -7.49
CA LEU A 799 -3.54 -28.54 -8.26
C LEU A 799 -5.06 -28.58 -8.49
N VAL A 800 -5.59 -29.71 -8.96
CA VAL A 800 -7.03 -29.88 -9.17
C VAL A 800 -7.77 -29.87 -7.83
N GLY A 801 -7.16 -30.39 -6.78
CA GLY A 801 -7.55 -30.23 -5.38
C GLY A 801 -7.76 -28.78 -4.97
N HIS A 802 -6.74 -27.95 -5.17
CA HIS A 802 -6.77 -26.51 -4.91
C HIS A 802 -7.88 -25.81 -5.72
N LEU A 803 -8.00 -26.10 -7.01
CA LEU A 803 -9.06 -25.52 -7.85
C LEU A 803 -10.47 -25.92 -7.40
N GLY A 804 -10.65 -27.16 -6.95
CA GLY A 804 -11.90 -27.61 -6.32
C GLY A 804 -12.19 -26.88 -5.00
N GLY A 805 -11.15 -26.66 -4.19
CA GLY A 805 -11.16 -25.82 -2.99
C GLY A 805 -11.67 -24.41 -3.26
N VAL A 806 -11.16 -23.79 -4.33
CA VAL A 806 -11.52 -22.42 -4.69
C VAL A 806 -12.89 -22.33 -5.36
N ALA A 807 -13.25 -23.28 -6.23
CA ALA A 807 -14.57 -23.32 -6.86
C ALA A 807 -15.67 -23.70 -5.87
N GLY A 808 -15.38 -24.54 -4.87
CA GLY A 808 -16.35 -25.10 -3.93
C GLY A 808 -17.03 -26.37 -4.42
N GLY A 809 -16.41 -27.09 -5.36
CA GLY A 809 -17.00 -28.28 -5.98
C GLY A 809 -15.97 -29.22 -6.63
N ALA A 810 -16.42 -30.41 -6.99
CA ALA A 810 -15.60 -31.41 -7.67
C ALA A 810 -15.43 -31.08 -9.17
N ALA A 811 -14.19 -31.16 -9.65
CA ALA A 811 -13.78 -30.99 -11.04
C ALA A 811 -14.17 -32.21 -11.90
N THR A 812 -15.48 -32.40 -12.08
CA THR A 812 -16.04 -33.54 -12.84
C THR A 812 -15.99 -33.32 -14.36
N GLY A 813 -15.83 -32.09 -14.82
CA GLY A 813 -15.73 -31.73 -16.24
C GLY A 813 -14.30 -31.53 -16.75
N VAL A 814 -13.28 -31.66 -15.88
CA VAL A 814 -11.88 -31.45 -16.28
C VAL A 814 -11.42 -32.54 -17.24
N HIS A 815 -10.69 -32.14 -18.28
CA HIS A 815 -10.03 -33.07 -19.20
C HIS A 815 -8.55 -33.22 -18.88
N VAL A 816 -8.02 -34.43 -18.97
CA VAL A 816 -6.57 -34.69 -18.82
C VAL A 816 -6.03 -35.18 -20.15
N ILE A 817 -5.07 -34.43 -20.72
CA ILE A 817 -4.58 -34.67 -22.07
C ILE A 817 -3.05 -34.72 -22.13
N SER A 818 -2.52 -35.29 -23.21
CA SER A 818 -1.10 -35.22 -23.55
C SER A 818 -0.81 -34.06 -24.51
N SER A 819 0.47 -33.73 -24.69
CA SER A 819 0.91 -32.60 -25.52
C SER A 819 0.50 -32.71 -26.99
N ASP A 820 0.30 -33.92 -27.51
CA ASP A 820 -0.09 -34.19 -28.90
C ASP A 820 -1.58 -33.99 -29.18
N GLN A 821 -2.43 -34.06 -28.15
CA GLN A 821 -3.88 -33.87 -28.25
C GLN A 821 -4.31 -32.40 -28.10
N VAL A 822 -3.37 -31.49 -27.84
CA VAL A 822 -3.70 -30.10 -27.48
C VAL A 822 -4.52 -29.37 -28.55
N ASP A 823 -4.35 -29.72 -29.82
CA ASP A 823 -5.08 -29.11 -30.94
C ASP A 823 -6.56 -29.52 -30.96
N GLU A 824 -6.92 -30.67 -30.38
CA GLU A 824 -8.32 -31.13 -30.22
C GLU A 824 -9.06 -30.30 -29.16
N TYR A 825 -8.33 -29.70 -28.22
CA TYR A 825 -8.83 -28.89 -27.11
C TYR A 825 -8.47 -27.40 -27.28
N ALA A 826 -8.36 -26.91 -28.52
CA ALA A 826 -7.99 -25.52 -28.82
C ALA A 826 -8.90 -24.48 -28.15
N ASP A 827 -10.19 -24.80 -27.99
CA ASP A 827 -11.20 -23.93 -27.38
C ASP A 827 -11.30 -24.04 -25.86
N TYR A 828 -10.33 -24.68 -25.19
CA TYR A 828 -10.24 -24.83 -23.74
C TYR A 828 -9.16 -23.92 -23.14
N ASP A 829 -9.33 -23.58 -21.86
CA ASP A 829 -8.26 -23.00 -21.07
C ASP A 829 -7.30 -24.12 -20.62
N LEU A 830 -5.99 -23.93 -20.85
CA LEU A 830 -4.99 -25.00 -20.72
C LEU A 830 -4.12 -24.83 -19.47
N LEU A 831 -4.07 -25.85 -18.62
CA LEU A 831 -3.12 -25.97 -17.50
C LEU A 831 -1.99 -26.92 -17.90
N VAL A 832 -0.78 -26.42 -18.06
CA VAL A 832 0.35 -27.23 -18.53
C VAL A 832 1.29 -27.54 -17.36
N LEU A 833 1.50 -28.84 -17.12
CA LEU A 833 2.43 -29.36 -16.12
C LEU A 833 3.62 -30.04 -16.80
N GLY A 834 4.80 -29.90 -16.21
CA GLY A 834 6.00 -30.64 -16.60
C GLY A 834 7.27 -29.80 -16.58
N GLY A 835 8.42 -30.46 -16.43
CA GLY A 835 9.72 -29.78 -16.51
C GLY A 835 10.00 -29.23 -17.91
N VAL A 836 10.92 -28.26 -18.02
CA VAL A 836 11.26 -27.58 -19.29
C VAL A 836 11.65 -28.58 -20.40
N ARG A 837 12.30 -29.69 -20.02
CA ARG A 837 12.72 -30.76 -20.95
C ARG A 837 11.69 -31.87 -21.16
N GLU A 838 10.70 -31.98 -20.27
CA GLU A 838 9.68 -33.05 -20.27
C GLU A 838 8.42 -32.65 -21.04
N GLN A 839 8.24 -31.36 -21.31
CA GLN A 839 7.01 -30.79 -21.87
C GLN A 839 7.27 -30.19 -23.27
N PRO A 840 6.95 -30.92 -24.37
CA PRO A 840 7.20 -30.47 -25.74
C PRO A 840 6.50 -29.15 -26.11
N LEU A 841 5.39 -28.82 -25.45
CA LEU A 841 4.64 -27.59 -25.71
C LEU A 841 5.44 -26.32 -25.41
N LEU A 842 6.38 -26.37 -24.46
CA LEU A 842 7.21 -25.21 -24.13
C LEU A 842 8.14 -24.84 -25.30
N SER A 843 8.65 -25.85 -26.00
CA SER A 843 9.41 -25.65 -27.24
C SER A 843 8.50 -25.25 -28.43
N ARG A 844 7.30 -25.82 -28.53
CA ARG A 844 6.32 -25.50 -29.59
C ARG A 844 5.82 -24.05 -29.49
N TRP A 845 5.62 -23.53 -28.28
CA TRP A 845 5.03 -22.22 -28.01
C TRP A 845 6.06 -21.17 -27.57
N ARG A 846 7.35 -21.35 -27.89
CA ARG A 846 8.43 -20.38 -27.57
C ARG A 846 8.09 -18.93 -27.93
N ALA A 847 7.38 -18.70 -29.04
CA ALA A 847 7.01 -17.35 -29.47
C ALA A 847 5.84 -16.73 -28.68
N ALA A 848 5.01 -17.56 -28.03
CA ALA A 848 3.87 -17.11 -27.22
C ALA A 848 4.23 -17.00 -25.72
N LEU A 849 5.24 -17.74 -25.27
CA LEU A 849 5.74 -17.65 -23.89
C LEU A 849 6.28 -16.24 -23.59
N PRO A 850 6.01 -15.69 -22.39
CA PRO A 850 6.62 -14.43 -21.97
C PRO A 850 8.15 -14.49 -21.85
N VAL A 851 8.69 -15.70 -21.63
CA VAL A 851 10.13 -15.98 -21.50
C VAL A 851 10.49 -17.21 -22.31
N ASP A 852 11.56 -17.11 -23.11
CA ASP A 852 12.20 -18.29 -23.68
C ASP A 852 12.98 -19.03 -22.58
N LEU A 853 12.43 -20.16 -22.14
CA LEU A 853 12.98 -20.97 -21.06
C LEU A 853 14.21 -21.78 -21.48
N ASP A 854 14.45 -21.97 -22.79
CA ASP A 854 15.67 -22.64 -23.27
C ASP A 854 16.85 -21.67 -23.33
N GLU A 855 16.58 -20.39 -23.65
CA GLU A 855 17.58 -19.32 -23.72
C GLU A 855 17.13 -18.07 -22.93
N PRO A 856 17.13 -18.10 -21.59
CA PRO A 856 16.68 -16.97 -20.75
C PRO A 856 17.50 -15.68 -20.99
N ALA A 857 18.70 -15.79 -21.57
CA ALA A 857 19.50 -14.66 -22.05
C ALA A 857 18.82 -13.80 -23.12
N ASN A 858 17.88 -14.36 -23.88
CA ASN A 858 17.14 -13.62 -24.90
C ASN A 858 16.09 -12.67 -24.31
N LEU A 859 15.72 -12.83 -23.04
CA LEU A 859 14.77 -11.94 -22.36
C LEU A 859 15.22 -10.46 -22.40
N LEU A 860 16.53 -10.20 -22.26
CA LEU A 860 17.08 -8.85 -22.33
C LEU A 860 17.09 -8.26 -23.75
N LYS A 861 17.01 -9.10 -24.79
CA LYS A 861 16.97 -8.68 -26.20
C LYS A 861 15.57 -8.29 -26.65
N GLN A 862 14.53 -8.74 -25.95
CA GLN A 862 13.12 -8.43 -26.27
C GLN A 862 12.73 -7.00 -25.91
N VAL A 863 13.54 -6.29 -25.11
CA VAL A 863 13.22 -4.92 -24.69
C VAL A 863 13.81 -3.90 -25.66
N ASN A 864 12.94 -3.18 -26.38
CA ASN A 864 13.35 -2.13 -27.30
C ASN A 864 13.76 -0.85 -26.55
N LYS A 865 14.61 -0.02 -27.17
CA LYS A 865 15.03 1.30 -26.61
C LYS A 865 13.85 2.23 -26.28
N LEU A 866 12.72 2.06 -26.97
CA LEU A 866 11.49 2.79 -26.68
C LEU A 866 10.87 2.38 -25.35
N ASP A 867 10.89 1.09 -25.00
CA ASP A 867 10.33 0.59 -23.75
C ASP A 867 11.29 0.86 -22.57
N GLU A 868 12.60 0.87 -22.82
CA GLU A 868 13.58 1.45 -21.89
C GLU A 868 13.30 2.94 -21.65
N TRP A 869 13.03 3.72 -22.71
CA TRP A 869 12.68 5.14 -22.59
C TRP A 869 11.36 5.32 -21.83
N LYS A 870 10.31 4.57 -22.16
CA LYS A 870 9.03 4.61 -21.43
C LYS A 870 9.20 4.21 -19.97
N GLY A 871 9.99 3.19 -19.67
CA GLY A 871 10.26 2.80 -18.29
C GLY A 871 10.98 3.89 -17.52
N ARG A 872 11.95 4.56 -18.16
CA ARG A 872 12.75 5.64 -17.54
C ARG A 872 11.98 6.94 -17.35
N TYR A 873 11.07 7.30 -18.26
CA TYR A 873 10.43 8.63 -18.28
C TYR A 873 8.91 8.63 -18.08
N LEU A 874 8.23 7.52 -18.34
CA LEU A 874 6.78 7.37 -18.20
C LEU A 874 6.39 6.40 -17.07
N GLY A 875 7.37 5.80 -16.38
CA GLY A 875 7.14 4.89 -15.26
C GLY A 875 6.60 3.52 -15.68
N ASP A 876 6.80 3.11 -16.94
CA ASP A 876 6.43 1.79 -17.41
C ASP A 876 7.30 0.71 -16.75
N LYS A 877 6.69 -0.12 -15.89
CA LYS A 877 7.42 -1.16 -15.13
C LYS A 877 7.95 -2.28 -16.02
N ARG A 878 7.50 -2.43 -17.27
CA ARG A 878 7.91 -3.52 -18.16
C ARG A 878 9.42 -3.68 -18.26
N TRP A 879 10.17 -2.58 -18.44
CA TRP A 879 11.64 -2.67 -18.54
C TRP A 879 12.29 -3.19 -17.24
N ALA A 880 11.82 -2.70 -16.09
CA ALA A 880 12.33 -3.14 -14.79
C ALA A 880 11.96 -4.61 -14.51
N ASP A 881 10.73 -5.01 -14.88
CA ASP A 881 10.24 -6.38 -14.74
C ASP A 881 11.05 -7.37 -15.58
N HIS A 882 11.42 -7.01 -16.82
CA HIS A 882 12.30 -7.86 -17.64
C HIS A 882 13.69 -8.00 -17.02
N GLN A 883 14.29 -6.92 -16.50
CA GLN A 883 15.58 -7.04 -15.80
C GLN A 883 15.48 -7.87 -14.53
N GLY A 884 14.39 -7.68 -13.76
CA GLY A 884 14.11 -8.44 -12.54
C GLY A 884 13.95 -9.92 -12.82
N ALA A 885 13.15 -10.29 -13.83
CA ALA A 885 12.95 -11.67 -14.24
C ALA A 885 14.25 -12.31 -14.74
N PHE A 886 15.05 -11.61 -15.55
CA PHE A 886 16.35 -12.09 -15.98
C PHE A 886 17.29 -12.35 -14.80
N ARG A 887 17.31 -11.46 -13.80
CA ARG A 887 18.08 -11.67 -12.57
C ARG A 887 17.54 -12.84 -11.76
N ALA A 888 16.23 -12.96 -11.58
CA ALA A 888 15.62 -14.07 -10.83
C ALA A 888 15.94 -15.43 -11.45
N LEU A 889 15.97 -15.52 -12.79
CA LEU A 889 16.33 -16.74 -13.52
C LEU A 889 17.83 -17.06 -13.43
N ASN A 890 18.71 -16.06 -13.34
CA ASN A 890 20.17 -16.26 -13.29
C ASN A 890 20.78 -16.26 -11.88
N GLN A 891 20.10 -15.71 -10.88
CA GLN A 891 20.53 -15.75 -9.47
C GLN A 891 20.34 -17.14 -8.84
N GLY A 892 19.68 -18.06 -9.55
CA GLY A 892 19.56 -19.46 -9.15
C GLY A 892 20.89 -20.21 -9.30
N GLU A 893 21.86 -19.97 -8.42
CA GLU A 893 23.00 -20.88 -8.22
C GLU A 893 22.57 -22.23 -7.59
N SER A 894 21.28 -22.40 -7.23
CA SER A 894 20.77 -23.57 -6.51
C SER A 894 19.56 -24.23 -7.17
N SER A 895 19.75 -25.51 -7.46
CA SER A 895 18.88 -26.62 -7.89
C SER A 895 17.33 -26.63 -7.76
N ARG A 896 16.60 -25.65 -7.23
CA ARG A 896 15.13 -25.78 -6.99
C ARG A 896 14.28 -24.62 -7.52
N LEU A 897 14.56 -24.20 -8.74
CA LEU A 897 13.82 -23.11 -9.37
C LEU A 897 12.52 -23.63 -10.00
N ALA A 898 11.38 -23.16 -9.48
CA ALA A 898 10.05 -23.41 -10.04
C ALA A 898 9.47 -22.15 -10.68
N ILE A 899 8.74 -22.30 -11.78
CA ILE A 899 8.24 -21.22 -12.61
C ILE A 899 6.74 -21.39 -12.80
N LEU A 900 6.00 -20.30 -12.62
CA LEU A 900 4.59 -20.17 -12.94
C LEU A 900 4.46 -19.06 -13.98
N THR A 901 3.88 -19.35 -15.13
CA THR A 901 3.67 -18.33 -16.16
C THR A 901 2.32 -18.47 -16.84
N ALA A 902 1.75 -17.35 -17.27
CA ALA A 902 0.46 -17.28 -17.91
C ALA A 902 0.52 -16.42 -19.17
N PHE A 903 -0.20 -16.81 -20.22
CA PHE A 903 -0.30 -16.08 -21.49
C PHE A 903 -1.58 -16.44 -22.25
N GLU A 904 -1.88 -15.73 -23.33
CA GLU A 904 -3.01 -16.03 -24.23
C GLU A 904 -2.69 -17.28 -25.06
N SER A 905 -3.66 -18.19 -25.20
CA SER A 905 -3.52 -19.41 -25.98
C SER A 905 -3.16 -19.08 -27.44
N PRO A 906 -2.10 -19.70 -27.99
CA PRO A 906 -1.76 -19.53 -29.39
C PRO A 906 -2.73 -20.29 -30.33
N LEU A 907 -3.59 -21.15 -29.77
CA LEU A 907 -4.56 -21.94 -30.53
C LEU A 907 -5.85 -21.16 -30.81
N THR A 908 -6.45 -20.59 -29.75
CA THR A 908 -7.67 -19.79 -29.84
C THR A 908 -7.54 -18.52 -29.00
N ARG A 909 -7.83 -17.36 -29.61
CA ARG A 909 -7.80 -16.07 -28.90
C ARG A 909 -8.83 -16.00 -27.78
N GLY A 910 -8.48 -15.33 -26.69
CA GLY A 910 -9.32 -15.20 -25.49
C GLY A 910 -9.24 -16.38 -24.52
N ARG A 911 -8.59 -17.48 -24.87
CA ARG A 911 -8.27 -18.60 -23.95
C ARG A 911 -6.94 -18.38 -23.25
N SER A 912 -6.83 -18.87 -22.02
CA SER A 912 -5.65 -18.80 -21.17
C SER A 912 -4.83 -20.06 -21.24
N VAL A 913 -3.50 -19.91 -21.19
CA VAL A 913 -2.57 -20.98 -20.84
C VAL A 913 -1.88 -20.58 -19.56
N VAL A 914 -1.90 -21.46 -18.56
CA VAL A 914 -1.06 -21.34 -17.36
C VAL A 914 -0.13 -22.54 -17.29
N VAL A 915 1.16 -22.27 -17.16
CA VAL A 915 2.22 -23.26 -17.17
C VAL A 915 2.89 -23.29 -15.79
N MET A 916 3.00 -24.48 -15.21
CA MET A 916 3.84 -24.74 -14.04
C MET A 916 5.01 -25.62 -14.47
N THR A 917 6.21 -25.08 -14.38
CA THR A 917 7.41 -25.74 -14.89
C THR A 917 8.63 -25.47 -14.02
N GLY A 918 9.77 -26.02 -14.41
CA GLY A 918 11.07 -25.81 -13.78
C GLY A 918 12.15 -26.62 -14.49
N TYR A 919 13.41 -26.28 -14.25
CA TYR A 919 14.54 -26.93 -14.91
C TYR A 919 14.84 -28.33 -14.37
N GLN A 920 14.44 -28.60 -13.12
CA GLN A 920 14.59 -29.90 -12.50
C GLN A 920 13.26 -30.66 -12.45
N ASN A 921 13.36 -31.99 -12.51
CA ASN A 921 12.21 -32.88 -12.48
C ASN A 921 11.47 -32.75 -11.14
N GLY A 922 10.22 -32.29 -11.20
CA GLY A 922 9.35 -32.12 -10.04
C GLY A 922 9.36 -30.73 -9.39
N ALA A 923 10.14 -29.76 -9.89
CA ALA A 923 10.14 -28.39 -9.36
C ALA A 923 8.74 -27.73 -9.46
N TYR A 924 7.96 -28.08 -10.49
CA TYR A 924 6.56 -27.62 -10.62
C TYR A 924 5.68 -28.04 -9.42
N GLY A 925 6.01 -29.12 -8.71
CA GLY A 925 5.30 -29.52 -7.49
C GLY A 925 5.51 -28.54 -6.33
N GLU A 926 6.70 -27.94 -6.21
CA GLU A 926 6.97 -26.89 -5.21
C GLU A 926 6.14 -25.64 -5.50
N MET A 927 5.93 -25.31 -6.78
CA MET A 927 5.03 -24.22 -7.18
C MET A 927 3.58 -24.52 -6.83
N VAL A 928 3.10 -25.75 -7.04
CA VAL A 928 1.75 -26.16 -6.61
C VAL A 928 1.61 -26.03 -5.10
N ASN A 929 2.59 -26.48 -4.32
CA ASN A 929 2.56 -26.33 -2.86
C ASN A 929 2.62 -24.86 -2.41
N ALA A 930 3.26 -23.98 -3.20
CA ALA A 930 3.22 -22.54 -2.94
C ALA A 930 1.83 -21.91 -3.11
N LEU A 931 0.93 -22.52 -3.89
CA LEU A 931 -0.48 -22.09 -3.98
C LEU A 931 -1.27 -22.41 -2.70
N LEU A 932 -0.84 -23.40 -1.91
CA LEU A 932 -1.47 -23.75 -0.65
C LEU A 932 -1.02 -22.86 0.51
N ALA A 933 0.10 -22.13 0.36
CA ALA A 933 0.68 -21.30 1.40
C ALA A 933 0.23 -19.83 1.29
N PRO A 934 -0.59 -19.29 2.22
CA PRO A 934 -1.16 -17.94 2.10
C PRO A 934 -0.11 -16.82 1.93
N GLU A 935 1.03 -16.96 2.62
CA GLU A 935 2.13 -15.98 2.53
C GLU A 935 2.75 -15.91 1.14
N LEU A 936 2.90 -17.05 0.47
CA LEU A 936 3.45 -17.14 -0.89
C LEU A 936 2.39 -16.79 -1.93
N LEU A 937 1.15 -17.22 -1.70
CA LEU A 937 0.00 -16.95 -2.55
C LEU A 937 -0.19 -15.45 -2.81
N SER A 938 -0.08 -14.62 -1.75
CA SER A 938 -0.21 -13.16 -1.85
C SER A 938 0.86 -12.48 -2.73
N ARG A 939 1.99 -13.17 -2.97
CA ARG A 939 3.12 -12.67 -3.77
C ARG A 939 3.06 -13.08 -5.24
N LEU A 940 2.16 -14.00 -5.62
CA LEU A 940 1.97 -14.42 -7.00
C LEU A 940 1.16 -13.35 -7.75
N GLN A 941 1.82 -12.65 -8.67
CA GLN A 941 1.27 -11.51 -9.38
C GLN A 941 1.79 -11.47 -10.82
N GLY A 942 1.25 -10.57 -11.65
CA GLY A 942 1.73 -10.39 -13.02
C GLY A 942 1.40 -11.59 -13.90
N ASP A 943 2.31 -11.98 -14.79
CA ASP A 943 2.14 -13.09 -15.74
C ASP A 943 3.31 -14.09 -15.72
N PHE A 944 4.33 -13.79 -14.91
CA PHE A 944 5.50 -14.63 -14.73
C PHE A 944 5.99 -14.55 -13.28
N SER A 945 6.01 -15.68 -12.59
CA SER A 945 6.49 -15.80 -11.22
C SER A 945 7.53 -16.90 -11.11
N VAL A 946 8.57 -16.63 -10.32
CA VAL A 946 9.65 -17.57 -10.02
C VAL A 946 9.64 -17.83 -8.52
N LEU A 947 9.65 -19.10 -8.14
CA LEU A 947 9.88 -19.57 -6.78
C LEU A 947 11.31 -20.10 -6.71
N ASN A 948 12.10 -19.56 -5.79
CA ASN A 948 13.45 -20.00 -5.50
C ASN A 948 13.70 -19.96 -3.99
N ASP A 949 14.07 -21.10 -3.39
CA ASP A 949 14.35 -21.25 -1.96
C ASP A 949 13.28 -20.61 -1.04
N GLY A 950 12.00 -20.88 -1.33
CA GLY A 950 10.86 -20.38 -0.56
C GLY A 950 10.55 -18.88 -0.76
N LYS A 951 11.20 -18.22 -1.72
CA LYS A 951 10.93 -16.82 -2.08
C LYS A 951 10.28 -16.74 -3.46
N VAL A 952 9.15 -16.02 -3.52
CA VAL A 952 8.43 -15.73 -4.76
C VAL A 952 8.83 -14.35 -5.27
N ALA A 953 9.21 -14.27 -6.55
CA ALA A 953 9.38 -13.03 -7.30
C ALA A 953 8.46 -13.05 -8.53
N SER A 954 7.67 -11.99 -8.71
CA SER A 954 6.63 -11.90 -9.73
C SER A 954 6.84 -10.70 -10.64
N PHE A 955 6.54 -10.86 -11.93
CA PHE A 955 6.87 -9.92 -12.99
C PHE A 955 5.74 -9.84 -14.02
N ARG A 956 5.68 -8.73 -14.78
CA ARG A 956 4.78 -8.59 -15.94
C ARG A 956 5.60 -8.43 -17.23
N LEU A 957 5.68 -9.50 -18.02
CA LEU A 957 6.57 -9.62 -19.16
C LEU A 957 5.83 -9.63 -20.51
N GLY A 958 4.72 -10.36 -20.58
CA GLY A 958 3.93 -10.60 -21.79
C GLY A 958 2.93 -9.49 -22.13
N GLN A 959 2.14 -9.76 -23.18
CA GLN A 959 1.03 -8.91 -23.57
C GLN A 959 -0.23 -9.25 -22.77
N ILE A 960 -0.99 -8.21 -22.45
CA ILE A 960 -2.31 -8.34 -21.82
C ILE A 960 -3.40 -8.37 -22.88
N TYR A 961 -4.39 -9.22 -22.67
CA TYR A 961 -5.63 -9.32 -23.42
C TYR A 961 -6.82 -9.20 -22.47
N ALA A 962 -7.99 -8.88 -23.02
CA ALA A 962 -9.20 -8.70 -22.22
C ALA A 962 -10.15 -9.87 -22.44
N VAL A 963 -10.79 -10.31 -21.35
CA VAL A 963 -11.85 -11.32 -21.36
C VAL A 963 -13.10 -10.70 -20.76
N GLY A 964 -14.26 -11.08 -21.30
CA GLY A 964 -15.56 -10.56 -20.88
C GLY A 964 -16.02 -9.36 -21.71
N ASP A 965 -17.11 -8.74 -21.27
CA ASP A 965 -17.85 -7.75 -22.05
C ASP A 965 -18.14 -6.48 -21.25
N LEU A 966 -17.81 -5.34 -21.87
CA LEU A 966 -18.23 -4.01 -21.42
C LEU A 966 -19.06 -3.31 -22.48
N PRO A 967 -20.04 -2.47 -22.08
CA PRO A 967 -20.65 -1.49 -22.97
C PRO A 967 -19.58 -0.65 -23.69
N TRP A 968 -19.80 -0.36 -24.96
CA TRP A 968 -18.78 0.27 -25.82
C TRP A 968 -18.25 1.59 -25.26
N LEU A 969 -19.13 2.40 -24.65
CA LEU A 969 -18.78 3.70 -24.09
C LEU A 969 -17.91 3.53 -22.85
N THR A 970 -18.29 2.62 -21.94
CA THR A 970 -17.49 2.26 -20.76
C THR A 970 -16.12 1.72 -21.14
N ARG A 971 -16.07 0.86 -22.17
CA ARG A 971 -14.83 0.30 -22.71
C ARG A 971 -13.91 1.39 -23.26
N ALA A 972 -14.46 2.36 -24.00
CA ALA A 972 -13.70 3.50 -24.52
C ALA A 972 -13.15 4.37 -23.39
N TYR A 973 -13.98 4.72 -22.40
CA TYR A 973 -13.54 5.50 -21.24
C TYR A 973 -12.43 4.79 -20.46
N TRP A 974 -12.62 3.50 -20.16
CA TRP A 974 -11.62 2.70 -19.47
C TRP A 974 -10.31 2.63 -20.26
N TYR A 975 -10.37 2.36 -21.57
CA TYR A 975 -9.21 2.29 -22.47
C TYR A 975 -8.41 3.59 -22.56
N VAL A 976 -9.09 4.74 -22.56
CA VAL A 976 -8.45 6.07 -22.54
C VAL A 976 -7.88 6.37 -21.16
N SER A 977 -8.59 6.01 -20.10
CA SER A 977 -8.17 6.26 -18.72
C SER A 977 -6.88 5.50 -18.34
N SER A 978 -6.69 4.30 -18.89
CA SER A 978 -5.48 3.49 -18.68
C SER A 978 -4.28 3.97 -19.51
N ARG A 979 -4.45 4.97 -20.40
CA ARG A 979 -3.40 5.52 -21.27
C ARG A 979 -3.27 7.04 -21.11
N PRO A 980 -2.51 7.52 -20.09
CA PRO A 980 -2.38 8.95 -19.77
C PRO A 980 -1.89 9.81 -20.94
N VAL A 981 -1.01 9.27 -21.79
CA VAL A 981 -0.50 9.97 -22.99
C VAL A 981 -1.61 10.23 -23.99
N LEU A 982 -2.49 9.25 -24.20
CA LEU A 982 -3.59 9.36 -25.14
C LEU A 982 -4.67 10.33 -24.60
N LEU A 983 -4.93 10.28 -23.29
CA LEU A 983 -5.73 11.29 -22.58
C LEU A 983 -5.13 12.70 -22.75
N PHE A 984 -3.82 12.86 -22.54
CA PHE A 984 -3.13 14.14 -22.70
C PHE A 984 -3.25 14.67 -24.13
N VAL A 985 -3.07 13.81 -25.13
CA VAL A 985 -3.27 14.19 -26.55
C VAL A 985 -4.71 14.67 -26.78
N PHE A 986 -5.72 13.99 -26.24
CA PHE A 986 -7.12 14.44 -26.36
C PHE A 986 -7.36 15.77 -25.64
N ILE A 987 -6.76 15.98 -24.46
CA ILE A 987 -6.85 17.24 -23.72
C ILE A 987 -6.18 18.37 -24.52
N CYS A 988 -4.97 18.17 -25.04
CA CYS A 988 -4.28 19.15 -25.88
C CYS A 988 -5.08 19.48 -27.14
N PHE A 989 -5.67 18.46 -27.78
CA PHE A 989 -6.55 18.66 -28.92
C PHE A 989 -7.81 19.45 -28.55
N GLY A 990 -8.42 19.16 -27.41
CA GLY A 990 -9.56 19.90 -26.86
C GLY A 990 -9.21 21.36 -26.54
N ILE A 991 -8.07 21.60 -25.89
CA ILE A 991 -7.55 22.94 -25.61
C ILE A 991 -7.26 23.71 -26.91
N ALA A 992 -6.68 23.06 -27.92
CA ALA A 992 -6.43 23.68 -29.21
C ALA A 992 -7.74 24.08 -29.90
N ILE A 993 -8.75 23.21 -29.90
CA ILE A 993 -10.08 23.54 -30.45
C ILE A 993 -10.71 24.71 -29.70
N LEU A 994 -10.74 24.65 -28.36
CA LEU A 994 -11.30 25.73 -27.54
C LEU A 994 -10.52 27.04 -27.72
N GLY A 995 -9.19 26.97 -27.83
CA GLY A 995 -8.34 28.12 -28.09
C GLY A 995 -8.61 28.75 -29.45
N VAL A 996 -8.76 27.93 -30.50
CA VAL A 996 -9.12 28.39 -31.85
C VAL A 996 -10.51 29.02 -31.85
N GLN A 997 -11.51 28.39 -31.24
CA GLN A 997 -12.86 28.96 -31.15
C GLN A 997 -12.88 30.26 -30.35
N SER A 998 -12.17 30.31 -29.21
CA SER A 998 -12.05 31.52 -28.40
C SER A 998 -11.36 32.64 -29.15
N TYR A 999 -10.29 32.34 -29.89
CA TYR A 999 -9.59 33.30 -30.73
C TYR A 999 -10.51 33.86 -31.83
N ILE A 1000 -11.25 33.00 -32.53
CA ILE A 1000 -12.21 33.42 -33.56
C ILE A 1000 -13.29 34.32 -32.95
N ALA A 1001 -13.86 33.94 -31.80
CA ALA A 1001 -14.89 34.72 -31.13
C ALA A 1001 -14.38 36.08 -30.62
N LEU A 1002 -13.18 36.12 -30.03
CA LEU A 1002 -12.55 37.35 -29.54
C LEU A 1002 -12.14 38.27 -30.69
N LYS A 1003 -11.61 37.72 -31.79
CA LYS A 1003 -11.29 38.47 -33.00
C LYS A 1003 -12.55 39.10 -33.59
N HIS A 1004 -13.64 38.34 -33.69
CA HIS A 1004 -14.91 38.88 -34.17
C HIS A 1004 -15.45 40.01 -33.28
N LYS A 1005 -15.34 39.89 -31.95
CA LYS A 1005 -15.68 40.98 -31.01
C LYS A 1005 -14.76 42.20 -31.15
N ALA A 1006 -13.47 42.01 -31.40
CA ALA A 1006 -12.53 43.10 -31.61
C ALA A 1006 -12.83 43.84 -32.91
N ASP A 1007 -13.10 43.11 -33.99
CA ASP A 1007 -13.49 43.67 -35.29
C ASP A 1007 -14.80 44.48 -35.19
N LEU A 1008 -15.78 44.00 -34.43
CA LEU A 1008 -17.03 44.73 -34.14
C LEU A 1008 -16.79 46.03 -33.34
N ARG A 1009 -15.87 46.03 -32.37
CA ARG A 1009 -15.51 47.25 -31.61
C ARG A 1009 -14.80 48.29 -32.48
N LEU A 1010 -13.86 47.84 -33.32
CA LEU A 1010 -13.16 48.72 -34.25
C LEU A 1010 -14.08 49.26 -35.34
N ALA A 1011 -15.14 48.54 -35.69
CA ALA A 1011 -16.18 49.03 -36.59
C ALA A 1011 -17.08 50.10 -35.93
N THR A 1012 -17.31 50.03 -34.61
CA THR A 1012 -18.07 51.04 -33.86
C THR A 1012 -17.28 52.31 -33.52
N ASP A 1013 -15.95 52.25 -33.46
CA ASP A 1013 -15.09 53.45 -33.26
C ASP A 1013 -14.81 54.23 -34.55
N ASN A 1014 -15.09 53.64 -35.72
CA ASN A 1014 -14.92 54.26 -37.04
C ASN A 1014 -16.24 54.74 -37.68
N ALA A 1015 -17.36 54.64 -36.96
CA ALA A 1015 -18.67 55.16 -37.32
C ALA A 1015 -19.06 56.29 -36.36
#